data_AF-A0A7K0DPF6-F1
#
_entry.id   AF-A0A7K0DPF6-F1
#
_cell.length_a   1.000
_cell.length_b   1.000
_cell.length_c   1.000
_cell.angle_alpha   90.00
_cell.angle_beta   90.00
_cell.angle_gamma   90.00
#
_symmetry.space_group_name_H-M   'P 1'
#
loop_
_entity.id
_entity.type
_entity.pdbx_description
1 polymer ?
#
loop_
_entity_poly.entity_id
_entity_poly.type
_entity_poly.pdbx_seq_one_letter_code
_entity_poly.pdbx_strand_id
1 'polypeptide(L)'
;MTVDTEVTTHRVALSFEDGVTRFITCRADQTVADASYRQRINIPLDCRDGACGTCKALCESGDYDGGTYIDDALAPDEAARGYVLPCSMRPRSDLVLQIASTSEIAKTQASSFTATVVGLNRLSATTVELAVEIPNRGDLAFLPGQYVNIAVPGTEVGRSYSFSNAPHEERLSFLIKITPGGAMSTYLTDRAEVGDELTFTGPHGSFFLRDTDRPVLLLAGGTGLAPILSMLRKLRADGSTRTAHLIYGVSADDDLVALDQIEQVAAELPGLTWDHVVTDPASTAENKGYVMSLIRSEHLYDGNVAVYLCGPPRMVESVRTHLADAGVEPAGFYYEKFALAVAGNDARTGNEAKVAVVQTIPPAEVLLEAADARAVAGQVLLPAADLAPWPGRARTSDPGDTVRRIAGQLMGMPAPGTEGQLIGIDAEADLLITGARAIAGQKMFPSAGDAMQPEPAVAPSADTAPDGYQIGEEHPDVQSSDALFEARQALELGALELTLGRLTSQQLAGYRLLAEATLPYVDGERFTDAAAYTESNATFHDYLFGLTGNDHLLQAYQALGVKGRMAEVLRNATWCHPRCATDHVEIVEAFEAGDRERARQMVTAHASRSKQTMRRAMAATAAEHRPRFITPGRFSGQVIIVTGAAQGIGAQVARRVAAEGGTLLVADRSELVGELARELDADPVICDLETGDGARTLIERAIERHGRVDVLINNVGGAINFKPFTEFTDHEIRAEIDRSLMTTLLACRAVLPGMVERRSGVIVNVSSAATRGIHRIPYSAAKGGVNAITASLALEYADEGIRVVATAPGGTEAPPRRISRGTPQLRGDRERAWFQAHIDQTLNSSPMHRYGTLDEQAAAITFLASPEASYITGTVLPVAGGDLG
;
A
#
# COMPACT_ATOMS: atom_id res chain seq x y z
N MET A 1 -21.13 -15.96 24.70
CA MET A 1 -20.04 -16.96 24.69
C MET A 1 -19.27 -16.79 23.40
N THR A 2 -17.96 -16.64 23.48
CA THR A 2 -17.01 -16.51 22.36
C THR A 2 -17.08 -17.73 21.44
N VAL A 3 -17.36 -17.52 20.15
CA VAL A 3 -17.16 -18.55 19.12
C VAL A 3 -15.86 -18.23 18.39
N ASP A 4 -14.80 -18.94 18.78
CA ASP A 4 -13.55 -19.06 18.04
C ASP A 4 -13.84 -19.58 16.64
N THR A 5 -13.66 -18.77 15.60
CA THR A 5 -13.46 -19.27 14.24
C THR A 5 -12.04 -19.83 14.17
N GLU A 6 -11.90 -21.15 14.14
CA GLU A 6 -10.62 -21.84 13.96
C GLU A 6 -10.00 -21.40 12.62
N VAL A 7 -9.10 -20.41 12.67
CA VAL A 7 -8.24 -20.05 11.55
C VAL A 7 -7.34 -21.24 11.26
N THR A 8 -7.40 -21.80 10.04
CA THR A 8 -6.53 -22.91 9.63
C THR A 8 -5.07 -22.56 9.91
N THR A 9 -4.40 -23.42 10.69
CA THR A 9 -2.99 -23.27 11.04
C THR A 9 -2.16 -24.38 10.42
N HIS A 10 -0.94 -24.01 10.03
CA HIS A 10 0.05 -24.90 9.45
C HIS A 10 1.30 -24.89 10.32
N ARG A 11 1.97 -26.04 10.40
CA ARG A 11 3.28 -26.16 11.02
C ARG A 11 4.35 -25.84 10.00
N VAL A 12 5.20 -24.87 10.33
CA VAL A 12 6.37 -24.52 9.53
C VAL A 12 7.63 -24.91 10.29
N ALA A 13 8.43 -25.80 9.71
CA ALA A 13 9.75 -26.14 10.20
C ALA A 13 10.78 -25.17 9.62
N LEU A 14 11.49 -24.46 10.49
CA LEU A 14 12.59 -23.55 10.17
C LEU A 14 13.90 -24.26 10.51
N SER A 15 14.59 -24.78 9.51
CA SER A 15 15.90 -25.42 9.63
C SER A 15 16.99 -24.36 9.48
N PHE A 16 17.83 -24.21 10.50
CA PHE A 16 18.92 -23.23 10.54
C PHE A 16 20.27 -23.86 10.17
N GLU A 17 21.24 -23.04 9.80
CA GLU A 17 22.58 -23.48 9.33
C GLU A 17 23.39 -24.19 10.43
N ASP A 18 23.08 -23.95 11.71
CA ASP A 18 23.67 -24.63 12.87
C ASP A 18 23.08 -26.05 13.11
N GLY A 19 22.25 -26.55 12.17
CA GLY A 19 21.62 -27.86 12.24
C GLY A 19 20.41 -27.92 13.18
N VAL A 20 20.00 -26.80 13.78
CA VAL A 20 18.83 -26.73 14.65
C VAL A 20 17.58 -26.50 13.81
N THR A 21 16.52 -27.27 14.06
CA THR A 21 15.19 -27.02 13.49
C THR A 21 14.25 -26.47 14.57
N ARG A 22 13.52 -25.41 14.25
CA ARG A 22 12.45 -24.87 15.10
C ARG A 22 11.11 -25.00 14.38
N PHE A 23 10.05 -25.28 15.14
CA PHE A 23 8.70 -25.33 14.59
C PHE A 23 7.94 -24.09 15.03
N ILE A 24 7.27 -23.45 14.07
CA ILE A 24 6.34 -22.36 14.34
C ILE A 24 4.95 -22.74 13.85
N THR A 25 3.93 -22.21 14.51
CA THR A 25 2.54 -22.29 14.04
C THR A 25 2.22 -21.05 13.23
N CYS A 26 1.93 -21.20 11.94
CA CYS A 26 1.59 -20.12 11.03
C CYS A 26 0.13 -20.23 10.62
N ARG A 27 -0.63 -19.14 10.73
CA ARG A 27 -2.01 -19.11 10.23
C ARG A 27 -1.98 -18.99 8.70
N ALA A 28 -2.98 -19.54 8.01
CA ALA A 28 -3.06 -19.45 6.55
C ALA A 28 -3.18 -18.00 6.01
N ASP A 29 -3.65 -17.06 6.85
CA ASP A 29 -3.78 -15.63 6.53
C ASP A 29 -2.52 -14.81 6.86
N GLN A 30 -1.50 -15.43 7.45
CA GLN A 30 -0.31 -14.79 8.00
C GLN A 30 0.93 -15.17 7.19
N THR A 31 1.87 -14.22 7.05
CA THR A 31 3.18 -14.52 6.43
C THR A 31 4.03 -15.39 7.35
N VAL A 32 4.91 -16.20 6.77
CA VAL A 32 5.83 -17.03 7.56
C VAL A 32 6.73 -16.15 8.45
N ALA A 33 7.18 -15.00 7.93
CA ALA A 33 7.96 -14.04 8.71
C ALA A 33 7.19 -13.51 9.93
N ASP A 34 5.94 -13.07 9.76
CA ASP A 34 5.14 -12.58 10.88
C ASP A 34 4.85 -13.68 11.91
N ALA A 35 4.59 -14.91 11.45
CA ALA A 35 4.40 -16.04 12.35
C ALA A 35 5.67 -16.36 13.14
N SER A 36 6.82 -16.26 12.49
CA SER A 36 8.14 -16.47 13.09
C SER A 36 8.43 -15.40 14.16
N TYR A 37 8.25 -14.12 13.82
CA TYR A 37 8.46 -13.00 14.74
C TYR A 37 7.48 -13.01 15.92
N ARG A 38 6.20 -13.35 15.69
CA ARG A 38 5.21 -13.51 16.77
C ARG A 38 5.65 -14.57 17.79
N GLN A 39 6.32 -15.62 17.33
CA GLN A 39 6.84 -16.70 18.16
C GLN A 39 8.28 -16.48 18.62
N ARG A 40 8.79 -15.24 18.51
CA ARG A 40 10.13 -14.83 18.94
C ARG A 40 11.25 -15.60 18.27
N ILE A 41 11.04 -15.95 17.00
CA ILE A 41 12.05 -16.49 16.10
C ILE A 41 12.25 -15.46 14.99
N ASN A 42 13.24 -14.60 15.17
CA ASN A 42 13.59 -13.50 14.28
C ASN A 42 14.46 -14.01 13.13
N ILE A 43 13.85 -14.73 12.18
CA ILE A 43 14.52 -15.07 10.91
C ILE A 43 14.97 -13.78 10.21
N PRO A 44 16.01 -13.80 9.34
CA PRO A 44 16.46 -12.60 8.66
C PRO A 44 15.31 -11.86 7.98
N LEU A 45 15.20 -10.56 8.23
CA LEU A 45 14.09 -9.74 7.75
C LEU A 45 14.49 -8.26 7.83
N ASP A 46 14.15 -7.49 6.80
CA ASP A 46 14.34 -6.03 6.78
C ASP A 46 13.10 -5.30 6.27
N CYS A 47 12.92 -5.17 4.94
CA CYS A 47 11.85 -4.33 4.35
C CYS A 47 10.41 -4.84 4.58
N ARG A 48 10.22 -6.13 4.87
CA ARG A 48 8.92 -6.82 4.98
C ARG A 48 7.97 -6.74 3.77
N ASP A 49 8.43 -6.24 2.63
CA ASP A 49 7.59 -5.99 1.44
C ASP A 49 8.16 -6.63 0.16
N GLY A 50 8.95 -7.69 0.30
CA GLY A 50 9.51 -8.42 -0.85
C GLY A 50 10.46 -7.60 -1.74
N ALA A 51 11.09 -6.55 -1.21
CA ALA A 51 11.95 -5.62 -1.97
C ALA A 51 13.46 -5.81 -1.74
N CYS A 52 13.88 -6.13 -0.51
CA CYS A 52 15.31 -6.19 -0.14
C CYS A 52 15.97 -7.56 -0.37
N GLY A 53 15.18 -8.65 -0.43
CA GLY A 53 15.71 -10.02 -0.50
C GLY A 53 16.33 -10.57 0.80
N THR A 54 16.48 -9.77 1.87
CA THR A 54 17.14 -10.19 3.13
C THR A 54 16.53 -11.46 3.74
N CYS A 55 15.22 -11.65 3.62
CA CYS A 55 14.53 -12.82 4.18
C CYS A 55 14.65 -14.10 3.36
N LYS A 56 15.31 -14.08 2.20
CA LYS A 56 15.40 -15.21 1.27
C LYS A 56 15.76 -16.52 1.99
N ALA A 57 14.95 -17.53 1.73
CA ALA A 57 15.03 -18.88 2.29
C ALA A 57 14.80 -19.91 1.17
N LEU A 58 15.18 -21.16 1.40
CA LEU A 58 14.86 -22.26 0.47
C LEU A 58 13.67 -23.05 1.03
N CYS A 59 12.62 -23.26 0.22
CA CYS A 59 11.50 -24.12 0.60
C CYS A 59 11.79 -25.56 0.15
N GLU A 60 12.06 -26.46 1.10
CA GLU A 60 12.34 -27.87 0.81
C GLU A 60 11.07 -28.67 0.51
N SER A 61 9.96 -28.33 1.17
CA SER A 61 8.68 -29.00 0.97
C SER A 61 7.49 -28.18 1.45
N GLY A 62 6.33 -28.47 0.88
CA GLY A 62 5.03 -27.87 1.20
C GLY A 62 4.52 -26.89 0.14
N ASP A 63 3.21 -26.62 0.18
CA ASP A 63 2.52 -25.70 -0.72
C ASP A 63 2.35 -24.33 -0.06
N TYR A 64 2.50 -23.28 -0.86
CA TYR A 64 2.51 -21.91 -0.38
C TYR A 64 2.02 -20.93 -1.44
N ASP A 65 1.57 -19.78 -0.94
CA ASP A 65 1.45 -18.57 -1.74
C ASP A 65 2.74 -17.77 -1.60
N GLY A 66 3.47 -17.53 -2.69
CA GLY A 66 4.72 -16.77 -2.67
C GLY A 66 4.54 -15.27 -2.40
N GLY A 67 3.31 -14.77 -2.50
CA GLY A 67 3.00 -13.35 -2.37
C GLY A 67 3.58 -12.50 -3.49
N THR A 68 3.68 -11.19 -3.25
CA THR A 68 4.27 -10.22 -4.18
C THR A 68 5.68 -9.86 -3.75
N TYR A 69 6.59 -9.75 -4.72
CA TYR A 69 7.97 -9.29 -4.55
C TYR A 69 8.51 -8.78 -5.88
N ILE A 70 9.63 -8.06 -5.86
CA ILE A 70 10.32 -7.60 -7.06
C ILE A 70 11.43 -8.57 -7.47
N ASP A 71 11.75 -8.64 -8.76
CA ASP A 71 12.78 -9.53 -9.30
C ASP A 71 14.17 -9.30 -8.67
N ASP A 72 14.46 -8.07 -8.23
CA ASP A 72 15.71 -7.75 -7.52
C ASP A 72 15.85 -8.47 -6.16
N ALA A 73 14.73 -8.79 -5.51
CA ALA A 73 14.68 -9.46 -4.21
C ALA A 73 14.71 -10.98 -4.34
N LEU A 74 14.03 -11.51 -5.35
CA LEU A 74 14.00 -12.93 -5.69
C LEU A 74 13.83 -13.08 -7.21
N ALA A 75 14.91 -13.44 -7.89
CA ALA A 75 14.91 -13.53 -9.34
C ALA A 75 14.11 -14.76 -9.82
N PRO A 76 13.55 -14.73 -11.05
CA PRO A 76 12.75 -15.84 -11.57
C PRO A 76 13.46 -17.21 -11.57
N ASP A 77 14.78 -17.24 -11.80
CA ASP A 77 15.60 -18.45 -11.75
C ASP A 77 15.76 -19.00 -10.32
N GLU A 78 15.86 -18.12 -9.32
CA GLU A 78 15.92 -18.50 -7.91
C GLU A 78 14.58 -19.06 -7.45
N ALA A 79 13.46 -18.41 -7.80
CA ALA A 79 12.12 -18.89 -7.50
C ALA A 79 11.87 -20.28 -8.12
N ALA A 80 12.30 -20.50 -9.37
CA ALA A 80 12.22 -21.80 -10.03
C ALA A 80 13.05 -22.90 -9.34
N ARG A 81 14.11 -22.54 -8.62
CA ARG A 81 14.95 -23.44 -7.81
C ARG A 81 14.40 -23.68 -6.39
N GLY A 82 13.23 -23.13 -6.05
CA GLY A 82 12.57 -23.31 -4.76
C GLY A 82 12.92 -22.25 -3.70
N TYR A 83 13.64 -21.18 -4.06
CA TYR A 83 13.84 -20.06 -3.15
C TYR A 83 12.56 -19.26 -2.96
N VAL A 84 12.36 -18.74 -1.75
CA VAL A 84 11.16 -18.03 -1.30
C VAL A 84 11.53 -16.82 -0.46
N LEU A 85 10.58 -15.90 -0.31
CA LEU A 85 10.67 -14.76 0.60
C LEU A 85 9.63 -14.94 1.73
N PRO A 86 10.01 -15.41 2.94
CA PRO A 86 9.13 -15.56 4.09
C PRO A 86 8.28 -14.33 4.45
N CYS A 87 8.73 -13.12 4.08
CA CYS A 87 7.97 -11.88 4.29
C CYS A 87 6.77 -11.70 3.36
N SER A 88 6.80 -12.34 2.19
CA SER A 88 5.69 -12.35 1.23
C SER A 88 4.95 -13.70 1.24
N MET A 89 5.61 -14.77 1.70
CA MET A 89 5.13 -16.15 1.68
C MET A 89 4.07 -16.44 2.74
N ARG A 90 2.95 -17.08 2.35
CA ARG A 90 1.93 -17.63 3.25
C ARG A 90 1.75 -19.14 3.04
N PRO A 91 1.66 -19.96 4.10
CA PRO A 91 1.50 -21.40 3.96
C PRO A 91 0.10 -21.78 3.45
N ARG A 92 0.03 -22.77 2.56
CA ARG A 92 -1.19 -23.49 2.18
C ARG A 92 -1.19 -24.94 2.71
N SER A 93 -0.02 -25.44 3.08
CA SER A 93 0.19 -26.67 3.85
C SER A 93 1.26 -26.46 4.92
N ASP A 94 1.58 -27.51 5.66
CA ASP A 94 2.82 -27.56 6.45
C ASP A 94 4.03 -27.35 5.53
N LEU A 95 5.04 -26.63 6.01
CA LEU A 95 6.22 -26.21 5.24
C LEU A 95 7.52 -26.62 5.93
N VAL A 96 8.57 -26.81 5.13
CA VAL A 96 9.95 -26.91 5.63
C VAL A 96 10.81 -25.88 4.89
N LEU A 97 11.40 -24.95 5.64
CA LEU A 97 12.25 -23.88 5.13
C LEU A 97 13.67 -24.01 5.66
N GLN A 98 14.68 -23.90 4.79
CA GLN A 98 16.05 -23.61 5.19
C GLN A 98 16.25 -22.12 5.33
N ILE A 99 16.56 -21.68 6.55
CA ILE A 99 16.81 -20.28 6.88
C ILE A 99 18.31 -20.02 6.82
N ALA A 100 18.70 -19.01 6.04
CA ALA A 100 20.09 -18.56 5.89
C ALA A 100 20.57 -17.76 7.14
N SER A 101 20.47 -18.37 8.32
CA SER A 101 20.86 -17.85 9.64
C SER A 101 21.13 -18.99 10.62
N THR A 102 21.71 -18.71 11.78
CA THR A 102 21.76 -19.66 12.91
C THR A 102 20.60 -19.46 13.87
N SER A 103 20.25 -20.49 14.63
CA SER A 103 19.13 -20.44 15.56
C SER A 103 19.40 -19.53 16.77
N GLU A 104 20.67 -19.27 17.10
CA GLU A 104 21.05 -18.33 18.16
C GLU A 104 20.76 -16.88 17.76
N ILE A 105 21.11 -16.48 16.54
CA ILE A 105 20.86 -15.13 16.02
C ILE A 105 19.38 -14.90 15.84
N ALA A 106 18.64 -15.92 15.40
CA ALA A 106 17.19 -15.83 15.30
C ALA A 106 16.50 -15.58 16.67
N LYS A 107 17.20 -15.63 17.80
CA LYS A 107 16.66 -15.21 19.11
C LYS A 107 17.03 -13.77 19.47
N THR A 108 17.98 -13.16 18.78
CA THR A 108 18.39 -11.77 19.01
C THR A 108 17.40 -10.81 18.35
N GLN A 109 16.93 -9.81 19.09
CA GLN A 109 16.05 -8.76 18.57
C GLN A 109 16.90 -7.54 18.18
N ALA A 110 16.61 -6.97 17.01
CA ALA A 110 17.13 -5.65 16.67
C ALA A 110 16.69 -4.66 17.75
N SER A 111 17.67 -3.96 18.33
CA SER A 111 17.46 -3.02 19.44
C SER A 111 17.98 -1.65 19.03
N SER A 112 17.42 -0.60 19.64
CA SER A 112 17.92 0.75 19.45
C SER A 112 19.01 1.06 20.46
N PHE A 113 20.11 1.61 19.98
CA PHE A 113 21.28 1.97 20.78
C PHE A 113 21.59 3.45 20.59
N THR A 114 21.99 4.09 21.69
CA THR A 114 22.58 5.43 21.70
C THR A 114 24.09 5.27 21.79
N ALA A 115 24.80 5.91 20.86
CA ALA A 115 26.23 5.82 20.68
C ALA A 115 26.87 7.20 20.71
N THR A 116 28.10 7.27 21.19
CA THR A 116 28.91 8.50 21.13
C THR A 116 29.96 8.35 20.04
N VAL A 117 30.11 9.35 19.20
CA VAL A 117 31.17 9.43 18.20
C VAL A 117 32.51 9.59 18.91
N VAL A 118 33.40 8.62 18.73
CA VAL A 118 34.74 8.61 19.33
C VAL A 118 35.86 8.73 18.30
N GLY A 119 35.54 8.63 17.02
CA GLY A 119 36.50 8.80 15.93
C GLY A 119 35.82 9.19 14.61
N LEU A 120 36.45 10.14 13.90
CA LEU A 120 36.06 10.61 12.58
C LEU A 120 37.31 10.69 11.71
N ASN A 121 37.72 9.57 11.12
CA ASN A 121 38.93 9.49 10.32
C ASN A 121 38.60 9.67 8.83
N ARG A 122 39.06 10.76 8.22
CA ARG A 122 38.84 11.05 6.79
C ARG A 122 39.92 10.35 5.98
N LEU A 123 39.64 9.10 5.59
CA LEU A 123 40.58 8.24 4.86
C LEU A 123 40.90 8.80 3.46
N SER A 124 39.94 9.46 2.82
CA SER A 124 40.13 10.17 1.56
C SER A 124 39.12 11.31 1.39
N ALA A 125 39.13 11.99 0.24
CA ALA A 125 38.12 12.97 -0.11
C ALA A 125 36.71 12.36 -0.26
N THR A 126 36.62 11.04 -0.50
CA THR A 126 35.37 10.34 -0.79
C THR A 126 34.94 9.39 0.31
N THR A 127 35.77 9.09 1.30
CA THR A 127 35.46 8.07 2.33
C THR A 127 35.87 8.49 3.73
N VAL A 128 34.97 8.26 4.69
CA VAL A 128 35.16 8.51 6.13
C VAL A 128 34.98 7.20 6.90
N GLU A 129 35.89 6.93 7.83
CA GLU A 129 35.72 5.93 8.88
C GLU A 129 35.10 6.60 10.11
N LEU A 130 33.87 6.23 10.43
CA LEU A 130 33.15 6.67 11.61
C LEU A 130 33.30 5.61 12.70
N ALA A 131 33.78 6.00 13.87
CA ALA A 131 33.90 5.11 15.02
C ALA A 131 33.07 5.61 16.20
N VAL A 132 32.32 4.70 16.81
CA VAL A 132 31.38 5.01 17.90
C VAL A 132 31.52 4.00 19.04
N GLU A 133 31.17 4.44 20.24
CA GLU A 133 31.09 3.60 21.44
C GLU A 133 29.65 3.63 21.99
N ILE A 134 29.19 2.50 22.52
CA ILE A 134 27.87 2.39 23.16
C ILE A 134 28.05 1.96 24.63
N PRO A 135 27.33 2.56 25.59
CA PRO A 135 27.48 2.21 27.01
C PRO A 135 27.15 0.75 27.32
N ASN A 136 26.19 0.18 26.59
CA ASN A 136 25.67 -1.17 26.81
C ASN A 136 26.20 -2.15 25.75
N ARG A 137 27.51 -2.13 25.49
CA ARG A 137 28.12 -2.89 24.38
C ARG A 137 27.81 -4.39 24.37
N GLY A 138 27.71 -5.00 25.55
CA GLY A 138 27.38 -6.42 25.72
C GLY A 138 25.98 -6.80 25.21
N ASP A 139 25.06 -5.84 25.08
CA ASP A 139 23.70 -6.09 24.60
C ASP A 139 23.63 -6.17 23.07
N LEU A 140 24.65 -5.68 22.36
CA LEU A 140 24.74 -5.71 20.90
C LEU A 140 25.54 -6.95 20.43
N ALA A 141 24.86 -8.05 20.20
CA ALA A 141 25.42 -9.21 19.50
C ALA A 141 25.10 -9.13 18.00
N PHE A 142 26.13 -9.12 17.15
CA PHE A 142 25.97 -9.13 15.69
C PHE A 142 26.92 -10.13 15.03
N LEU A 143 26.59 -10.57 13.82
CA LEU A 143 27.47 -11.38 13.01
C LEU A 143 28.29 -10.55 12.00
N PRO A 144 29.54 -10.95 11.71
CA PRO A 144 30.42 -10.17 10.84
C PRO A 144 29.86 -10.14 9.41
N GLY A 145 29.49 -8.94 8.97
CA GLY A 145 28.80 -8.68 7.71
C GLY A 145 27.46 -7.94 7.86
N GLN A 146 26.85 -8.00 9.05
CA GLN A 146 25.60 -7.30 9.35
C GLN A 146 25.77 -5.76 9.41
N TYR A 147 24.64 -5.06 9.41
CA TYR A 147 24.57 -3.61 9.42
C TYR A 147 23.61 -3.06 10.48
N VAL A 148 23.64 -1.75 10.66
CA VAL A 148 22.68 -0.99 11.48
C VAL A 148 22.08 0.16 10.66
N ASN A 149 20.90 0.60 11.05
CA ASN A 149 20.29 1.82 10.53
C ASN A 149 20.63 2.98 11.48
N ILE A 150 21.54 3.86 11.06
CA ILE A 150 21.95 5.04 11.81
C ILE A 150 21.01 6.21 11.47
N ALA A 151 20.40 6.83 12.48
CA ALA A 151 19.66 8.07 12.32
C ALA A 151 20.64 9.23 12.07
N VAL A 152 20.42 10.02 11.03
CA VAL A 152 21.28 11.14 10.67
C VAL A 152 20.94 12.34 11.58
N PRO A 153 21.89 12.86 12.38
CA PRO A 153 21.61 13.93 13.34
C PRO A 153 20.99 15.19 12.72
N GLY A 154 19.95 15.69 13.37
CA GLY A 154 19.19 16.86 12.92
C GLY A 154 18.28 16.62 11.71
N THR A 155 17.98 15.36 11.39
CA THR A 155 17.04 14.97 10.32
C THR A 155 16.19 13.78 10.77
N GLU A 156 15.07 13.53 10.09
CA GLU A 156 14.24 12.32 10.29
C GLU A 156 14.74 11.12 9.46
N VAL A 157 15.92 11.25 8.85
CA VAL A 157 16.42 10.31 7.85
C VAL A 157 17.32 9.26 8.49
N GLY A 158 17.00 7.98 8.29
CA GLY A 158 17.88 6.84 8.62
C GLY A 158 18.68 6.33 7.42
N ARG A 159 19.88 5.81 7.65
CA ARG A 159 20.75 5.19 6.62
C ARG A 159 21.43 3.93 7.13
N SER A 160 21.53 2.93 6.27
CA SER A 160 22.12 1.63 6.58
C SER A 160 23.64 1.66 6.43
N TYR A 161 24.37 1.19 7.45
CA TYR A 161 25.83 1.10 7.46
C TYR A 161 26.29 -0.22 8.08
N SER A 162 27.08 -0.99 7.32
CA SER A 162 27.67 -2.24 7.76
C SER A 162 28.81 -2.01 8.74
N PHE A 163 28.90 -2.88 9.76
CA PHE A 163 30.04 -2.88 10.67
C PHE A 163 31.34 -3.20 9.91
N SER A 164 32.42 -2.49 10.23
CA SER A 164 33.78 -2.81 9.78
C SER A 164 34.66 -3.41 10.88
N ASN A 165 34.21 -3.38 12.14
CA ASN A 165 34.86 -4.00 13.29
C ASN A 165 34.45 -5.47 13.47
N ALA A 166 35.25 -6.24 14.22
CA ALA A 166 34.86 -7.60 14.62
C ALA A 166 33.80 -7.57 15.75
N PRO A 167 32.95 -8.61 15.85
CA PRO A 167 31.88 -8.67 16.86
C PRO A 167 32.32 -8.58 18.34
N HIS A 168 33.57 -8.92 18.65
CA HIS A 168 34.12 -8.86 20.01
C HIS A 168 34.81 -7.52 20.33
N GLU A 169 34.98 -6.64 19.33
CA GLU A 169 35.60 -5.33 19.54
C GLU A 169 34.61 -4.38 20.25
N GLU A 170 35.10 -3.66 21.26
CA GLU A 170 34.31 -2.70 22.05
C GLU A 170 33.83 -1.53 21.18
N ARG A 171 34.72 -0.99 20.35
CA ARG A 171 34.44 0.12 19.45
C ARG A 171 33.77 -0.39 18.17
N LEU A 172 32.67 0.25 17.79
CA LEU A 172 31.98 -0.01 16.53
C LEU A 172 32.55 0.93 15.46
N SER A 173 32.80 0.43 14.27
CA SER A 173 33.33 1.23 13.15
C SER A 173 32.55 1.00 11.86
N PHE A 174 32.47 2.04 11.02
CA PHE A 174 31.74 2.05 9.76
C PHE A 174 32.58 2.75 8.68
N LEU A 175 32.59 2.24 7.46
CA LEU A 175 33.16 2.95 6.30
C LEU A 175 32.04 3.58 5.47
N ILE A 176 32.07 4.91 5.35
CA ILE A 176 30.99 5.70 4.77
C ILE A 176 31.50 6.48 3.58
N LYS A 177 30.88 6.26 2.41
CA LYS A 177 31.17 7.02 1.19
C LYS A 177 30.48 8.38 1.26
N ILE A 178 31.23 9.44 1.02
CA ILE A 178 30.73 10.81 0.87
C ILE A 178 30.12 10.94 -0.51
N THR A 179 28.79 11.05 -0.53
CA THR A 179 28.01 11.29 -1.75
C THR A 179 27.50 12.74 -1.72
N PRO A 180 27.72 13.53 -2.78
CA PRO A 180 27.19 14.89 -2.86
C PRO A 180 25.68 14.94 -2.62
N GLY A 181 25.23 15.82 -1.71
CA GLY A 181 23.82 15.97 -1.36
C GLY A 181 23.23 14.87 -0.47
N GLY A 182 24.02 13.87 -0.05
CA GLY A 182 23.54 12.82 0.86
C GLY A 182 23.45 13.31 2.31
N ALA A 183 22.33 13.09 3.00
CA ALA A 183 22.10 13.59 4.37
C ALA A 183 23.21 13.22 5.37
N MET A 184 23.61 11.93 5.43
CA MET A 184 24.73 11.51 6.28
C MET A 184 26.06 12.10 5.79
N SER A 185 26.27 12.20 4.48
CA SER A 185 27.48 12.78 3.90
C SER A 185 27.62 14.27 4.25
N THR A 186 26.52 15.03 4.25
CA THR A 186 26.45 16.43 4.71
C THR A 186 26.73 16.53 6.20
N TYR A 187 26.15 15.65 7.03
CA TYR A 187 26.47 15.63 8.46
C TYR A 187 27.96 15.36 8.70
N LEU A 188 28.52 14.29 8.12
CA LEU A 188 29.94 13.92 8.27
C LEU A 188 30.90 14.97 7.71
N THR A 189 30.50 15.71 6.68
CA THR A 189 31.35 16.72 6.06
C THR A 189 31.32 18.04 6.82
N ASP A 190 30.13 18.51 7.21
CA ASP A 190 29.92 19.90 7.62
C ASP A 190 29.71 20.08 9.12
N ARG A 191 29.28 19.03 9.84
CA ARG A 191 28.75 19.16 11.21
C ARG A 191 29.31 18.17 12.22
N ALA A 192 29.74 16.98 11.80
CA ALA A 192 30.08 15.89 12.71
C ALA A 192 31.34 16.20 13.53
N GLU A 193 31.25 16.02 14.85
CA GLU A 193 32.36 16.18 15.78
C GLU A 193 32.51 14.95 16.69
N VAL A 194 33.73 14.72 17.18
CA VAL A 194 33.96 13.72 18.23
C VAL A 194 33.27 14.19 19.51
N GLY A 195 32.44 13.32 20.10
CA GLY A 195 31.55 13.63 21.22
C GLY A 195 30.08 13.70 20.82
N ASP A 196 29.76 13.77 19.52
CA ASP A 196 28.37 13.76 19.06
C ASP A 196 27.63 12.48 19.47
N GLU A 197 26.34 12.61 19.73
CA GLU A 197 25.46 11.48 20.00
C GLU A 197 24.75 11.02 18.71
N LEU A 198 24.78 9.72 18.45
CA LEU A 198 24.11 9.05 17.35
C LEU A 198 23.16 7.99 17.89
N THR A 199 22.01 7.82 17.26
CA THR A 199 21.14 6.65 17.51
C THR A 199 21.14 5.72 16.32
N PHE A 200 21.18 4.43 16.57
CA PHE A 200 21.06 3.42 15.53
C PHE A 200 20.21 2.23 15.98
N THR A 201 19.64 1.52 15.02
CA THR A 201 18.87 0.29 15.28
C THR A 201 19.51 -0.89 14.54
N GLY A 202 19.61 -2.03 15.22
CA GLY A 202 20.11 -3.28 14.65
C GLY A 202 20.55 -4.32 15.69
N PRO A 203 21.29 -5.37 15.29
CA PRO A 203 21.80 -5.57 13.92
C PRO A 203 20.73 -6.04 12.93
N HIS A 204 20.99 -5.81 11.66
CA HIS A 204 20.17 -6.22 10.51
C HIS A 204 21.04 -6.95 9.48
N GLY A 205 20.40 -7.65 8.54
CA GLY A 205 21.05 -8.28 7.39
C GLY A 205 21.29 -9.80 7.53
N SER A 206 21.24 -10.48 6.38
CA SER A 206 21.52 -11.91 6.20
C SER A 206 22.90 -12.17 5.59
N PHE A 207 23.59 -11.11 5.15
CA PHE A 207 24.97 -11.18 4.68
C PHE A 207 25.92 -11.24 5.88
N PHE A 208 26.44 -12.42 6.16
CA PHE A 208 27.40 -12.64 7.24
C PHE A 208 28.29 -13.84 6.97
N LEU A 209 29.48 -13.88 7.57
CA LEU A 209 30.41 -15.00 7.43
C LEU A 209 29.82 -16.30 8.00
N ARG A 210 29.69 -17.33 7.16
CA ARG A 210 29.25 -18.66 7.57
C ARG A 210 30.36 -19.44 8.27
N ASP A 211 29.99 -20.11 9.35
CA ASP A 211 30.85 -20.98 10.15
C ASP A 211 31.11 -22.30 9.41
N THR A 212 32.13 -22.29 8.55
CA THR A 212 32.50 -23.40 7.66
C THR A 212 34.00 -23.36 7.37
N ASP A 213 34.61 -24.52 7.13
CA ASP A 213 36.05 -24.62 6.81
C ASP A 213 36.35 -24.44 5.30
N ARG A 214 35.33 -24.21 4.46
CA ARG A 214 35.49 -24.10 3.00
C ARG A 214 36.30 -22.86 2.60
N PRO A 215 37.12 -22.87 1.55
CA PRO A 215 37.76 -21.66 1.05
C PRO A 215 36.78 -20.50 0.79
N VAL A 216 37.22 -19.25 0.96
CA VAL A 216 36.40 -18.06 0.69
C VAL A 216 36.99 -17.16 -0.37
N LEU A 217 36.11 -16.68 -1.25
CA LEU A 217 36.38 -15.59 -2.18
C LEU A 217 35.57 -14.38 -1.74
N LEU A 218 36.26 -13.34 -1.28
CA LEU A 218 35.69 -12.10 -0.77
C LEU A 218 35.82 -11.03 -1.86
N LEU A 219 34.71 -10.43 -2.27
CA LEU A 219 34.68 -9.41 -3.31
C LEU A 219 34.07 -8.13 -2.72
N ALA A 220 34.83 -7.04 -2.75
CA ALA A 220 34.41 -5.75 -2.21
C ALA A 220 34.41 -4.66 -3.29
N GLY A 221 33.36 -3.85 -3.34
CA GLY A 221 33.26 -2.68 -4.20
C GLY A 221 33.13 -1.38 -3.40
N GLY A 222 34.11 -0.48 -3.48
CA GLY A 222 34.10 0.78 -2.72
C GLY A 222 33.98 0.57 -1.22
N THR A 223 32.99 1.19 -0.55
CA THR A 223 32.75 0.96 0.89
C THR A 223 32.11 -0.38 1.22
N GLY A 224 31.78 -1.21 0.22
CA GLY A 224 31.46 -2.62 0.41
C GLY A 224 32.60 -3.42 1.07
N LEU A 225 33.78 -2.81 1.22
CA LEU A 225 34.87 -3.31 2.05
C LEU A 225 34.50 -3.43 3.53
N ALA A 226 33.61 -2.59 4.08
CA ALA A 226 33.27 -2.59 5.51
C ALA A 226 32.85 -3.98 6.04
N PRO A 227 31.78 -4.63 5.53
CA PRO A 227 31.39 -5.93 6.04
C PRO A 227 32.47 -6.99 5.83
N ILE A 228 33.27 -6.89 4.76
CA ILE A 228 34.37 -7.82 4.48
C ILE A 228 35.50 -7.68 5.52
N LEU A 229 35.85 -6.45 5.94
CA LEU A 229 36.80 -6.23 7.04
C LEU A 229 36.30 -6.85 8.34
N SER A 230 35.00 -6.73 8.64
CA SER A 230 34.41 -7.37 9.82
C SER A 230 34.59 -8.90 9.78
N MET A 231 34.38 -9.53 8.61
CA MET A 231 34.60 -10.97 8.40
C MET A 231 36.07 -11.36 8.57
N LEU A 232 36.98 -10.63 7.94
CA LEU A 232 38.43 -10.88 8.01
C LEU A 232 38.95 -10.73 9.44
N ARG A 233 38.52 -9.69 10.17
CA ARG A 233 38.92 -9.49 11.58
C ARG A 233 38.35 -10.58 12.49
N LYS A 234 37.16 -11.14 12.20
CA LYS A 234 36.63 -12.31 12.92
C LYS A 234 37.50 -13.54 12.67
N LEU A 235 37.79 -13.87 11.41
CA LEU A 235 38.66 -15.01 11.05
C LEU A 235 40.01 -14.92 11.76
N ARG A 236 40.57 -13.71 11.82
CA ARG A 236 41.83 -13.43 12.52
C ARG A 236 41.74 -13.69 14.02
N ALA A 237 40.70 -13.16 14.66
CA ALA A 237 40.50 -13.34 16.10
C ALA A 237 40.27 -14.81 16.49
N ASP A 238 39.65 -15.59 15.60
CA ASP A 238 39.46 -17.03 15.79
C ASP A 238 40.74 -17.85 15.51
N GLY A 239 41.80 -17.22 14.98
CA GLY A 239 43.01 -17.93 14.54
C GLY A 239 42.76 -18.88 13.37
N SER A 240 41.83 -18.52 12.48
CA SER A 240 41.38 -19.41 11.39
C SER A 240 42.51 -19.76 10.43
N THR A 241 42.59 -21.04 10.04
CA THR A 241 43.48 -21.54 8.98
C THR A 241 42.79 -21.62 7.62
N ARG A 242 41.59 -21.05 7.50
CA ARG A 242 40.77 -21.08 6.30
C ARG A 242 41.44 -20.29 5.18
N THR A 243 41.52 -20.87 3.99
CA THR A 243 42.05 -20.15 2.83
C THR A 243 41.06 -19.07 2.39
N ALA A 244 41.55 -17.84 2.24
CA ALA A 244 40.76 -16.68 1.88
C ALA A 244 41.47 -15.88 0.78
N HIS A 245 40.71 -15.44 -0.22
CA HIS A 245 41.20 -14.49 -1.21
C HIS A 245 40.26 -13.28 -1.29
N LEU A 246 40.80 -12.07 -1.10
CA LEU A 246 40.06 -10.82 -1.23
C LEU A 246 40.39 -10.13 -2.55
N ILE A 247 39.38 -9.73 -3.30
CA ILE A 247 39.53 -8.80 -4.44
C ILE A 247 38.78 -7.51 -4.12
N TYR A 248 39.52 -6.42 -3.96
CA TYR A 248 38.98 -5.10 -3.64
C TYR A 248 38.95 -4.19 -4.87
N GLY A 249 37.75 -3.89 -5.37
CA GLY A 249 37.56 -3.03 -6.55
C GLY A 249 37.06 -1.64 -6.19
N VAL A 250 37.64 -0.61 -6.82
CA VAL A 250 37.18 0.77 -6.70
C VAL A 250 37.19 1.52 -8.03
N SER A 251 36.55 2.69 -8.07
CA SER A 251 36.44 3.49 -9.31
C SER A 251 37.69 4.32 -9.59
N ALA A 252 38.27 4.97 -8.57
CA ALA A 252 39.45 5.82 -8.68
C ALA A 252 40.43 5.59 -7.51
N ASP A 253 41.67 6.08 -7.62
CA ASP A 253 42.72 5.88 -6.61
C ASP A 253 42.30 6.42 -5.22
N ASP A 254 41.59 7.56 -5.16
CA ASP A 254 41.08 8.15 -3.91
C ASP A 254 40.04 7.27 -3.19
N ASP A 255 39.43 6.30 -3.88
CA ASP A 255 38.49 5.36 -3.29
C ASP A 255 39.19 4.14 -2.66
N LEU A 256 40.50 3.92 -2.93
CA LEU A 256 41.29 2.86 -2.29
C LEU A 256 41.65 3.26 -0.86
N VAL A 257 40.85 2.79 0.10
CA VAL A 257 41.04 3.11 1.52
C VAL A 257 41.23 1.85 2.38
N ALA A 258 41.73 2.04 3.60
CA ALA A 258 41.94 0.99 4.59
C ALA A 258 42.89 -0.15 4.13
N LEU A 259 43.80 0.13 3.19
CA LEU A 259 44.78 -0.85 2.71
C LEU A 259 45.72 -1.33 3.83
N ASP A 260 46.12 -0.42 4.71
CA ASP A 260 46.89 -0.69 5.92
C ASP A 260 46.19 -1.70 6.84
N GLN A 261 44.88 -1.60 6.97
CA GLN A 261 44.09 -2.55 7.76
C GLN A 261 44.02 -3.93 7.09
N ILE A 262 43.90 -3.99 5.75
CA ILE A 262 43.92 -5.24 4.99
C ILE A 262 45.29 -5.91 5.11
N GLU A 263 46.38 -5.15 4.94
CA GLU A 263 47.76 -5.62 5.09
C GLU A 263 48.02 -6.17 6.49
N GLN A 264 47.56 -5.47 7.53
CA GLN A 264 47.69 -5.94 8.91
C GLN A 264 46.97 -7.28 9.10
N VAL A 265 45.72 -7.40 8.63
CA VAL A 265 44.97 -8.64 8.77
C VAL A 265 45.61 -9.77 7.96
N ALA A 266 46.13 -9.49 6.76
CA ALA A 266 46.84 -10.47 5.93
C ALA A 266 48.16 -10.94 6.55
N ALA A 267 48.90 -10.06 7.24
CA ALA A 267 50.11 -10.45 7.96
C ALA A 267 49.81 -11.40 9.15
N GLU A 268 48.63 -11.29 9.75
CA GLU A 268 48.19 -12.07 10.91
C GLU A 268 47.36 -13.32 10.53
N LEU A 269 46.83 -13.39 9.30
CA LEU A 269 46.10 -14.54 8.75
C LEU A 269 46.89 -15.20 7.60
N PRO A 270 47.64 -16.29 7.86
CA PRO A 270 48.49 -16.93 6.86
C PRO A 270 47.73 -17.44 5.62
N GLY A 271 46.44 -17.75 5.76
CA GLY A 271 45.58 -18.22 4.68
C GLY A 271 44.99 -17.10 3.81
N LEU A 272 45.21 -15.83 4.15
CA LEU A 272 44.65 -14.68 3.42
C LEU A 272 45.62 -14.18 2.35
N THR A 273 45.13 -14.12 1.12
CA THR A 273 45.74 -13.36 0.02
C THR A 273 44.78 -12.28 -0.43
N TRP A 274 45.28 -11.21 -1.03
CA TRP A 274 44.42 -10.16 -1.52
C TRP A 274 45.02 -9.44 -2.72
N ASP A 275 44.14 -8.96 -3.59
CA ASP A 275 44.42 -8.11 -4.73
C ASP A 275 43.47 -6.89 -4.67
N HIS A 276 43.87 -5.76 -5.24
CA HIS A 276 42.96 -4.65 -5.52
C HIS A 276 42.98 -4.28 -7.00
N VAL A 277 41.92 -3.62 -7.47
CA VAL A 277 41.77 -3.19 -8.85
C VAL A 277 41.08 -1.83 -8.94
N VAL A 278 41.57 -0.95 -9.81
CA VAL A 278 40.98 0.37 -10.05
C VAL A 278 40.44 0.45 -11.47
N THR A 279 39.21 0.95 -11.61
CA THR A 279 38.55 1.04 -12.93
C THR A 279 39.08 2.20 -13.78
N ASP A 280 39.48 3.32 -13.15
CA ASP A 280 40.01 4.48 -13.87
C ASP A 280 41.28 4.12 -14.66
N PRO A 281 41.29 4.26 -16.00
CA PRO A 281 42.48 3.99 -16.80
C PRO A 281 43.68 4.88 -16.43
N ALA A 282 43.43 6.08 -15.87
CA ALA A 282 44.46 7.02 -15.42
C ALA A 282 45.09 6.64 -14.07
N SER A 283 44.55 5.63 -13.39
CA SER A 283 45.05 5.12 -12.11
C SER A 283 46.53 4.71 -12.16
N THR A 284 47.21 4.82 -11.03
CA THR A 284 48.56 4.29 -10.83
C THR A 284 48.59 2.87 -10.27
N ALA A 285 47.44 2.27 -9.95
CA ALA A 285 47.34 0.93 -9.41
C ALA A 285 47.88 -0.14 -10.37
N GLU A 286 48.45 -1.20 -9.78
CA GLU A 286 49.03 -2.32 -10.51
C GLU A 286 47.98 -3.02 -11.39
N ASN A 287 46.83 -3.33 -10.82
CA ASN A 287 45.73 -3.93 -11.55
C ASN A 287 44.69 -2.87 -11.94
N LYS A 288 44.35 -2.84 -13.23
CA LYS A 288 43.31 -1.97 -13.78
C LYS A 288 42.15 -2.79 -14.34
N GLY A 289 40.93 -2.30 -14.15
CA GLY A 289 39.71 -2.95 -14.62
C GLY A 289 38.69 -3.17 -13.52
N TYR A 290 38.09 -4.35 -13.48
CA TYR A 290 36.99 -4.69 -12.56
C TYR A 290 37.32 -5.97 -11.80
N VAL A 291 36.75 -6.20 -10.61
CA VAL A 291 37.09 -7.35 -9.75
C VAL A 291 37.11 -8.73 -10.44
N MET A 292 36.24 -8.96 -11.43
CA MET A 292 36.14 -10.21 -12.20
C MET A 292 37.41 -10.50 -13.01
N SER A 293 38.19 -9.48 -13.39
CA SER A 293 39.43 -9.69 -14.14
C SER A 293 40.52 -10.34 -13.28
N LEU A 294 40.36 -10.33 -11.96
CA LEU A 294 41.30 -10.93 -11.01
C LEU A 294 40.76 -12.24 -10.41
N ILE A 295 39.56 -12.68 -10.78
CA ILE A 295 39.06 -14.00 -10.39
C ILE A 295 39.80 -15.06 -11.22
N ARG A 296 40.72 -15.78 -10.59
CA ARG A 296 41.50 -16.88 -11.18
C ARG A 296 40.85 -18.22 -10.84
N SER A 297 41.04 -19.25 -11.66
CA SER A 297 40.48 -20.60 -11.44
C SER A 297 40.87 -21.18 -10.07
N GLU A 298 42.08 -20.89 -9.59
CA GLU A 298 42.56 -21.29 -8.26
C GLU A 298 41.74 -20.70 -7.10
N HIS A 299 41.09 -19.54 -7.30
CA HIS A 299 40.21 -18.94 -6.29
C HIS A 299 38.85 -19.62 -6.21
N LEU A 300 38.48 -20.40 -7.24
CA LEU A 300 37.16 -20.99 -7.38
C LEU A 300 37.08 -22.42 -6.83
N TYR A 301 38.23 -23.09 -6.61
CA TYR A 301 38.32 -24.43 -6.04
C TYR A 301 37.35 -25.44 -6.69
N ASP A 302 37.24 -25.39 -8.02
CA ASP A 302 36.31 -26.21 -8.81
C ASP A 302 34.85 -26.15 -8.30
N GLY A 303 34.43 -24.99 -7.78
CA GLY A 303 33.11 -24.76 -7.21
C GLY A 303 33.04 -24.97 -5.69
N ASN A 304 34.02 -25.60 -5.04
CA ASN A 304 34.04 -25.77 -3.59
C ASN A 304 34.55 -24.50 -2.84
N VAL A 305 33.91 -23.37 -3.12
CA VAL A 305 34.21 -22.06 -2.53
C VAL A 305 32.94 -21.39 -2.04
N ALA A 306 33.03 -20.64 -0.94
CA ALA A 306 31.99 -19.70 -0.54
C ALA A 306 32.35 -18.29 -0.99
N VAL A 307 31.55 -17.72 -1.89
CA VAL A 307 31.73 -16.37 -2.43
C VAL A 307 30.91 -15.38 -1.60
N TYR A 308 31.55 -14.31 -1.14
CA TYR A 308 30.91 -13.20 -0.43
C TYR A 308 31.17 -11.91 -1.19
N LEU A 309 30.10 -11.24 -1.62
CA LEU A 309 30.19 -10.08 -2.51
C LEU A 309 29.41 -8.90 -1.94
N CYS A 310 30.09 -7.80 -1.64
CA CYS A 310 29.44 -6.57 -1.19
C CYS A 310 29.86 -5.39 -2.04
N GLY A 311 28.88 -4.67 -2.60
CA GLY A 311 29.14 -3.51 -3.44
C GLY A 311 27.91 -2.96 -4.17
N PRO A 312 28.11 -2.11 -5.20
CA PRO A 312 27.02 -1.56 -5.98
C PRO A 312 26.22 -2.64 -6.72
N PRO A 313 24.90 -2.45 -6.94
CA PRO A 313 24.05 -3.47 -7.59
C PRO A 313 24.59 -4.03 -8.91
N ARG A 314 25.19 -3.18 -9.76
CA ARG A 314 25.78 -3.61 -11.04
C ARG A 314 26.91 -4.62 -10.88
N MET A 315 27.71 -4.49 -9.82
CA MET A 315 28.83 -5.40 -9.55
C MET A 315 28.32 -6.80 -9.23
N VAL A 316 27.22 -6.91 -8.47
CA VAL A 316 26.61 -8.20 -8.10
C VAL A 316 26.20 -9.00 -9.33
N GLU A 317 25.46 -8.35 -10.23
CA GLU A 317 24.97 -9.01 -11.45
C GLU A 317 26.12 -9.40 -12.39
N SER A 318 27.14 -8.55 -12.54
CA SER A 318 28.31 -8.85 -13.36
C SER A 318 29.11 -10.06 -12.84
N VAL A 319 29.30 -10.18 -11.53
CA VAL A 319 30.00 -11.33 -10.94
C VAL A 319 29.19 -12.61 -11.09
N ARG A 320 27.87 -12.58 -10.87
CA ARG A 320 27.01 -13.77 -11.10
C ARG A 320 27.12 -14.27 -12.53
N THR A 321 27.05 -13.35 -13.50
CA THR A 321 27.17 -13.66 -14.92
C THR A 321 28.53 -14.27 -15.24
N HIS A 322 29.61 -13.68 -14.71
CA HIS A 322 30.97 -14.16 -14.92
C HIS A 322 31.20 -15.60 -14.42
N LEU A 323 30.67 -15.94 -13.23
CA LEU A 323 30.77 -17.31 -12.71
C LEU A 323 29.96 -18.31 -13.54
N ALA A 324 28.76 -17.91 -13.98
CA ALA A 324 27.91 -18.73 -14.84
C ALA A 324 28.57 -19.00 -16.21
N ASP A 325 29.16 -17.99 -16.84
CA ASP A 325 29.88 -18.12 -18.11
C ASP A 325 31.12 -19.03 -18.00
N ALA A 326 31.75 -19.05 -16.82
CA ALA A 326 32.84 -19.96 -16.50
C ALA A 326 32.37 -21.39 -16.18
N GLY A 327 31.06 -21.64 -16.12
CA GLY A 327 30.48 -22.94 -15.76
C GLY A 327 30.72 -23.34 -14.31
N VAL A 328 30.95 -22.38 -13.41
CA VAL A 328 31.25 -22.62 -12.00
C VAL A 328 30.04 -22.29 -11.15
N GLU A 329 29.52 -23.29 -10.43
CA GLU A 329 28.53 -23.10 -9.37
C GLU A 329 29.24 -23.16 -8.01
N PRO A 330 29.42 -22.02 -7.31
CA PRO A 330 30.07 -22.00 -6.01
C PRO A 330 29.18 -22.67 -4.95
N ALA A 331 29.82 -23.33 -4.00
CA ALA A 331 29.16 -24.05 -2.91
C ALA A 331 28.41 -23.11 -1.93
N GLY A 332 28.65 -21.80 -2.02
CA GLY A 332 27.80 -20.75 -1.46
C GLY A 332 28.06 -19.42 -2.17
N PHE A 333 26.99 -18.66 -2.45
CA PHE A 333 27.10 -17.31 -3.04
C PHE A 333 26.23 -16.34 -2.24
N TYR A 334 26.89 -15.50 -1.44
CA TYR A 334 26.27 -14.54 -0.54
C TYR A 334 26.58 -13.13 -1.03
N TYR A 335 25.59 -12.24 -1.05
CA TYR A 335 25.81 -10.88 -1.51
C TYR A 335 25.00 -9.84 -0.72
N GLU A 336 25.50 -8.61 -0.74
CA GLU A 336 24.86 -7.42 -0.16
C GLU A 336 24.97 -6.27 -1.17
N LYS A 337 23.84 -5.58 -1.43
CA LYS A 337 23.75 -4.51 -2.44
C LYS A 337 23.64 -3.15 -1.76
N PHE A 338 24.64 -2.29 -1.96
CA PHE A 338 24.56 -0.90 -1.48
C PHE A 338 23.80 -0.04 -2.49
N ALA A 339 22.47 0.05 -2.32
CA ALA A 339 21.64 0.96 -3.10
C ALA A 339 21.90 2.41 -2.67
N LEU A 340 22.18 3.29 -3.63
CA LEU A 340 22.10 4.73 -3.38
C LEU A 340 20.64 5.07 -3.08
N ALA A 341 20.38 5.78 -1.98
CA ALA A 341 19.08 6.38 -1.74
C ALA A 341 18.76 7.28 -2.93
N VAL A 342 17.79 6.88 -3.76
CA VAL A 342 17.39 7.62 -4.95
C VAL A 342 16.81 8.96 -4.47
N ALA A 343 17.54 10.05 -4.73
CA ALA A 343 16.91 11.36 -4.86
C ALA A 343 15.92 11.26 -6.02
N GLY A 344 14.69 11.72 -5.81
CA GLY A 344 13.58 11.60 -6.76
C GLY A 344 14.04 11.80 -8.20
N ASN A 345 13.92 10.74 -9.01
CA ASN A 345 14.39 10.78 -10.38
C ASN A 345 13.27 11.35 -11.25
N ASP A 346 13.31 12.66 -11.44
CA ASP A 346 12.83 13.27 -12.66
C ASP A 346 13.67 12.76 -13.84
N ALA A 347 12.97 12.55 -14.94
CA ALA A 347 13.48 12.34 -16.30
C ALA A 347 14.19 11.00 -16.62
N ARG A 348 13.41 10.19 -17.34
CA ARG A 348 13.85 9.31 -18.43
C ARG A 348 14.95 9.98 -19.27
N THR A 349 16.06 9.29 -19.49
CA THR A 349 16.75 9.31 -20.78
C THR A 349 17.19 7.89 -21.12
N GLY A 350 16.52 7.32 -22.12
CA GLY A 350 16.99 6.13 -22.81
C GLY A 350 18.18 6.49 -23.69
N ASN A 351 19.11 5.55 -23.83
CA ASN A 351 20.16 5.64 -24.83
C ASN A 351 19.92 4.52 -25.84
N GLU A 352 19.28 4.85 -26.96
CA GLU A 352 19.22 4.00 -28.14
C GLU A 352 20.53 4.11 -28.93
N ALA A 353 20.97 2.96 -29.43
CA ALA A 353 22.16 2.82 -30.25
C ALA A 353 22.01 3.48 -31.63
N LYS A 354 23.13 4.08 -32.10
CA LYS A 354 23.31 4.71 -33.41
C LYS A 354 23.07 3.75 -34.58
N VAL A 355 22.33 4.20 -35.60
CA VAL A 355 22.58 3.87 -37.02
C VAL A 355 22.42 5.13 -37.89
N ALA A 356 23.33 5.28 -38.84
CA ALA A 356 23.65 6.48 -39.61
C ALA A 356 22.70 6.79 -40.78
N VAL A 357 22.51 8.08 -41.09
CA VAL A 357 22.37 8.60 -42.47
C VAL A 357 22.95 10.02 -42.55
N VAL A 358 23.76 10.24 -43.59
CA VAL A 358 24.41 11.50 -43.98
C VAL A 358 23.41 12.40 -44.71
N GLN A 359 23.32 13.70 -44.36
CA GLN A 359 23.11 14.78 -45.35
C GLN A 359 23.30 16.20 -44.79
N THR A 360 24.35 16.86 -45.32
CA THR A 360 24.50 18.31 -45.63
C THR A 360 23.99 19.39 -44.68
N ILE A 361 24.93 20.10 -44.06
CA ILE A 361 24.76 21.35 -43.29
C ILE A 361 24.80 22.57 -44.24
N PRO A 362 23.79 23.48 -44.24
CA PRO A 362 23.95 24.87 -44.61
C PRO A 362 24.26 25.75 -43.37
N PRO A 363 24.85 26.95 -43.57
CA PRO A 363 25.61 27.65 -42.53
C PRO A 363 24.75 28.32 -41.46
N ALA A 364 25.38 28.46 -40.29
CA ALA A 364 24.88 29.02 -39.04
C ALA A 364 23.96 30.25 -39.18
N GLU A 365 22.74 30.10 -38.66
CA GLU A 365 21.98 31.23 -38.11
C GLU A 365 22.28 31.34 -36.61
N VAL A 366 22.67 32.55 -36.23
CA VAL A 366 22.99 32.99 -34.87
C VAL A 366 21.76 32.84 -33.99
N LEU A 367 21.81 31.94 -33.01
CA LEU A 367 20.85 31.94 -31.90
C LEU A 367 21.14 33.18 -31.05
N LEU A 368 20.22 34.13 -31.09
CA LEU A 368 20.19 35.31 -30.22
C LEU A 368 20.06 34.87 -28.76
N GLU A 369 21.03 35.26 -27.94
CA GLU A 369 20.88 35.31 -26.48
C GLU A 369 19.79 36.34 -26.13
N ALA A 370 18.76 35.91 -25.40
CA ALA A 370 17.81 36.82 -24.74
C ALA A 370 17.84 36.53 -23.24
N ALA A 371 18.42 37.47 -22.49
CA ALA A 371 18.71 37.35 -21.06
C ALA A 371 17.53 37.69 -20.13
N ASP A 372 16.31 37.91 -20.64
CA ASP A 372 15.23 38.55 -19.87
C ASP A 372 13.89 37.82 -19.86
N ALA A 373 13.83 36.54 -20.27
CA ALA A 373 12.65 35.66 -20.13
C ALA A 373 11.33 36.21 -20.74
N ARG A 374 11.42 37.13 -21.72
CA ARG A 374 10.24 37.79 -22.35
C ARG A 374 9.76 37.14 -23.65
N ALA A 375 10.41 36.08 -24.11
CA ALA A 375 10.04 35.34 -25.30
C ALA A 375 10.10 33.83 -25.08
N VAL A 376 9.16 33.10 -25.70
CA VAL A 376 9.18 31.63 -25.80
C VAL A 376 9.02 31.29 -27.28
N ALA A 377 9.90 30.44 -27.80
CA ALA A 377 9.89 29.98 -29.19
C ALA A 377 9.84 31.14 -30.24
N GLY A 378 10.54 32.24 -29.98
CA GLY A 378 10.65 33.37 -30.92
C GLY A 378 9.44 34.30 -30.97
N GLN A 379 8.40 34.07 -30.17
CA GLN A 379 7.30 35.04 -29.99
C GLN A 379 7.46 35.83 -28.70
N VAL A 380 7.47 37.17 -28.83
CA VAL A 380 7.49 38.10 -27.69
C VAL A 380 6.09 38.19 -27.11
N LEU A 381 5.92 37.70 -25.87
CA LEU A 381 4.62 37.67 -25.18
C LEU A 381 4.31 38.97 -24.43
N LEU A 382 5.33 39.78 -24.11
CA LEU A 382 5.21 41.04 -23.38
C LEU A 382 5.98 42.16 -24.11
N PRO A 383 5.32 43.18 -24.68
CA PRO A 383 6.02 44.27 -25.36
C PRO A 383 6.77 45.14 -24.34
N ALA A 384 7.95 45.62 -24.72
CA ALA A 384 8.70 46.56 -23.91
C ALA A 384 7.92 47.88 -23.75
N ALA A 385 7.68 48.30 -22.51
CA ALA A 385 7.17 49.63 -22.19
C ALA A 385 8.30 50.45 -21.56
N ASP A 386 8.72 51.52 -22.24
CA ASP A 386 9.63 52.51 -21.68
C ASP A 386 8.87 53.34 -20.62
N LEU A 387 9.14 53.07 -19.35
CA LEU A 387 8.67 53.92 -18.25
C LEU A 387 9.71 55.01 -18.02
N ALA A 388 9.33 56.26 -18.29
CA ALA A 388 10.18 57.41 -17.98
C ALA A 388 10.49 57.48 -16.47
N PRO A 389 11.70 57.95 -16.07
CA PRO A 389 12.05 58.09 -14.66
C PRO A 389 11.07 59.04 -13.96
N TRP A 390 10.57 58.62 -12.80
CA TRP A 390 9.69 59.40 -11.96
C TRP A 390 10.37 60.73 -11.54
N PRO A 391 9.81 61.91 -11.86
CA PRO A 391 10.48 63.20 -11.66
C PRO A 391 10.37 63.74 -10.21
N GLY A 392 9.66 63.04 -9.33
CA GLY A 392 9.46 63.46 -7.94
C GLY A 392 10.68 63.22 -7.05
N ARG A 393 11.19 64.30 -6.43
CA ARG A 393 12.13 64.25 -5.30
C ARG A 393 11.59 63.32 -4.20
N ALA A 394 12.39 62.34 -3.79
CA ALA A 394 12.12 61.54 -2.61
C ALA A 394 11.98 62.48 -1.39
N ARG A 395 10.80 62.48 -0.76
CA ARG A 395 10.61 63.15 0.53
C ARG A 395 11.32 62.31 1.59
N THR A 396 12.28 62.91 2.27
CA THR A 396 12.88 62.36 3.50
C THR A 396 11.77 62.17 4.53
N SER A 397 11.44 60.93 4.87
CA SER A 397 10.49 60.61 5.93
C SER A 397 11.22 60.13 7.19
N ASP A 398 10.70 60.63 8.31
CA ASP A 398 11.01 60.36 9.71
C ASP A 398 11.29 58.86 10.01
N PRO A 399 12.31 58.51 10.83
CA PRO A 399 12.66 57.14 11.20
C PRO A 399 11.53 56.29 11.82
N GLY A 400 10.42 56.90 12.27
CA GLY A 400 9.24 56.14 12.72
C GLY A 400 8.42 55.48 11.61
N ASP A 401 8.59 55.86 10.35
CA ASP A 401 7.71 55.46 9.24
C ASP A 401 8.16 54.17 8.52
N THR A 402 9.38 53.71 8.79
CA THR A 402 9.98 52.54 8.11
C THR A 402 9.41 51.21 8.60
N VAL A 403 8.95 51.15 9.85
CA VAL A 403 8.45 49.91 10.48
C VAL A 403 6.98 49.62 10.11
N ARG A 404 6.34 50.50 9.32
CA ARG A 404 4.89 50.44 9.01
C ARG A 404 4.59 50.45 7.51
N ARG A 405 5.61 50.24 6.68
CA ARG A 405 5.49 50.16 5.22
C ARG A 405 5.88 48.77 4.71
N ILE A 406 5.05 48.21 3.84
CA ILE A 406 5.38 47.01 3.06
C ILE A 406 5.26 47.39 1.58
N ALA A 407 6.29 47.08 0.79
CA ALA A 407 6.40 47.46 -0.63
C ALA A 407 6.14 48.96 -0.92
N GLY A 408 6.56 49.84 0.00
CA GLY A 408 6.42 51.30 -0.16
C GLY A 408 5.04 51.88 0.21
N GLN A 409 4.03 51.03 0.48
CA GLN A 409 2.71 51.48 0.93
C GLN A 409 2.58 51.45 2.45
N LEU A 410 1.97 52.50 3.02
CA LEU A 410 1.77 52.67 4.46
C LEU A 410 0.54 51.90 4.91
N MET A 411 0.71 50.96 5.84
CA MET A 411 -0.34 50.00 6.24
C MET A 411 -1.29 50.53 7.33
N GLY A 412 -1.43 51.86 7.46
CA GLY A 412 -2.42 52.48 8.35
C GLY A 412 -2.04 53.89 8.78
N MET A 413 -3.03 54.79 8.82
CA MET A 413 -2.87 56.15 9.37
C MET A 413 -3.13 56.10 10.89
N PRO A 414 -2.34 56.82 11.72
CA PRO A 414 -2.58 56.87 13.15
C PRO A 414 -3.91 57.60 13.46
N ALA A 415 -4.62 57.13 14.48
CA ALA A 415 -5.71 57.90 15.08
C ALA A 415 -5.14 59.20 15.69
N PRO A 416 -5.86 60.34 15.62
CA PRO A 416 -5.36 61.59 16.18
C PRO A 416 -5.22 61.47 17.70
N GLY A 417 -4.01 61.67 18.25
CA GLY A 417 -3.79 61.84 19.70
C GLY A 417 -2.80 60.90 20.38
N THR A 418 -2.18 59.95 19.68
CA THR A 418 -1.16 59.06 20.30
C THR A 418 0.25 59.43 19.83
N GLU A 419 0.78 60.52 20.37
CA GLU A 419 2.23 60.77 20.36
C GLU A 419 2.85 60.16 21.62
N GLY A 420 3.78 59.23 21.42
CA GLY A 420 4.83 58.90 22.39
C GLY A 420 4.44 58.00 23.57
N GLN A 421 4.69 56.69 23.44
CA GLN A 421 5.25 55.91 24.54
C GLN A 421 5.93 54.63 24.03
N LEU A 422 7.27 54.63 24.12
CA LEU A 422 8.07 53.41 24.11
C LEU A 422 7.83 52.69 25.43
N ILE A 423 7.25 51.49 25.41
CA ILE A 423 7.13 50.65 26.61
C ILE A 423 8.39 49.80 26.69
N GLY A 424 9.21 50.07 27.70
CA GLY A 424 10.43 49.33 28.02
C GLY A 424 10.13 47.98 28.66
N ILE A 425 10.98 47.02 28.35
CA ILE A 425 11.00 45.69 28.97
C ILE A 425 11.66 45.85 30.36
N ASP A 426 11.05 45.23 31.36
CA ASP A 426 11.44 45.14 32.78
C ASP A 426 11.13 46.31 33.73
N ALA A 427 10.02 46.16 34.45
CA ALA A 427 9.91 46.52 35.87
C ALA A 427 8.84 45.62 36.53
N GLU A 428 9.28 44.89 37.56
CA GLU A 428 8.51 43.95 38.37
C GLU A 428 7.21 44.53 38.95
N ALA A 429 6.09 43.82 38.78
CA ALA A 429 5.00 43.78 39.75
C ALA A 429 4.15 42.51 39.54
N ASP A 430 3.98 41.75 40.63
CA ASP A 430 3.02 40.65 40.85
C ASP A 430 3.29 39.28 40.17
N LEU A 431 4.42 38.67 40.55
CA LEU A 431 4.58 37.22 40.50
C LEU A 431 3.71 36.54 41.58
N LEU A 432 2.54 36.05 41.18
CA LEU A 432 1.81 35.04 41.95
C LEU A 432 2.51 33.69 41.81
N ILE A 433 3.11 33.23 42.92
CA ILE A 433 3.61 31.88 43.10
C ILE A 433 2.46 30.89 42.87
N THR A 434 2.47 30.18 41.75
CA THR A 434 1.62 29.01 41.53
C THR A 434 2.49 27.89 40.96
N GLY A 435 2.47 26.73 41.63
CA GLY A 435 3.37 25.61 41.35
C GLY A 435 3.20 25.05 39.93
N ALA A 436 4.20 24.27 39.50
CA ALA A 436 4.47 23.80 38.13
C ALA A 436 3.41 22.89 37.46
N ARG A 437 2.10 23.07 37.73
CA ARG A 437 1.00 22.23 37.20
C ARG A 437 -0.25 22.99 36.74
N ALA A 438 -0.18 24.32 36.60
CA ALA A 438 -1.29 25.14 36.08
C ALA A 438 -0.78 26.31 35.22
N ILE A 439 -1.60 26.72 34.24
CA ILE A 439 -1.44 27.96 33.46
C ILE A 439 -2.79 28.68 33.47
N ALA A 440 -2.79 30.00 33.71
CA ALA A 440 -3.99 30.85 33.69
C ALA A 440 -5.17 30.35 34.56
N GLY A 441 -4.87 29.80 35.75
CA GLY A 441 -5.90 29.33 36.69
C GLY A 441 -6.57 28.00 36.32
N GLN A 442 -6.18 27.38 35.20
CA GLN A 442 -6.62 26.03 34.84
C GLN A 442 -5.55 24.98 35.18
N LYS A 443 -5.96 23.95 35.91
CA LYS A 443 -5.12 22.79 36.26
C LYS A 443 -4.91 21.94 35.01
N MET A 444 -3.66 21.82 34.56
CA MET A 444 -3.31 21.09 33.32
C MET A 444 -2.88 19.64 33.58
N PHE A 445 -2.55 19.27 34.83
CA PHE A 445 -2.16 17.90 35.19
C PHE A 445 -2.85 17.42 36.48
N PRO A 446 -3.47 16.21 36.50
CA PRO A 446 -4.09 15.67 37.70
C PRO A 446 -3.05 15.34 38.78
N SER A 447 -3.44 15.48 40.05
CA SER A 447 -2.64 14.98 41.18
C SER A 447 -2.84 13.48 41.33
N ALA A 448 -1.76 12.73 41.57
CA ALA A 448 -1.85 11.34 42.02
C ALA A 448 -2.60 11.31 43.36
N GLY A 449 -3.90 10.99 43.32
CA GLY A 449 -4.78 11.06 44.48
C GLY A 449 -6.27 10.80 44.18
N ASP A 450 -6.75 11.04 42.96
CA ASP A 450 -8.16 10.79 42.62
C ASP A 450 -8.33 9.41 41.97
N ALA A 451 -8.42 8.37 42.81
CA ALA A 451 -8.97 7.08 42.43
C ALA A 451 -10.50 7.14 42.49
N MET A 452 -11.18 7.03 41.34
CA MET A 452 -12.63 6.99 41.26
C MET A 452 -13.13 5.53 41.14
N GLN A 453 -14.10 5.19 41.98
CA GLN A 453 -14.72 3.88 42.18
C GLN A 453 -15.60 3.44 40.98
N PRO A 454 -15.85 2.13 40.79
CA PRO A 454 -16.64 1.62 39.67
C PRO A 454 -18.16 1.82 39.89
N GLU A 455 -18.86 2.31 38.88
CA GLU A 455 -20.34 2.34 38.83
C GLU A 455 -20.93 1.06 38.22
N PRO A 456 -22.19 0.70 38.57
CA PRO A 456 -22.75 -0.64 38.37
C PRO A 456 -23.33 -0.86 36.96
N ALA A 457 -23.26 -2.11 36.50
CA ALA A 457 -23.79 -2.58 35.24
C ALA A 457 -25.33 -2.43 35.13
N VAL A 458 -25.79 -1.86 34.02
CA VAL A 458 -27.20 -1.81 33.62
C VAL A 458 -27.49 -2.99 32.69
N ALA A 459 -28.49 -3.80 33.04
CA ALA A 459 -28.96 -4.94 32.25
C ALA A 459 -29.85 -4.49 31.07
N PRO A 460 -29.81 -5.16 29.90
CA PRO A 460 -30.68 -4.81 28.78
C PRO A 460 -32.10 -5.35 28.99
N SER A 461 -33.09 -4.50 28.68
CA SER A 461 -34.53 -4.83 28.67
C SER A 461 -34.90 -5.59 27.40
N ALA A 462 -35.66 -6.68 27.56
CA ALA A 462 -36.21 -7.50 26.49
C ALA A 462 -37.52 -6.89 25.96
N ASP A 463 -37.61 -6.69 24.64
CA ASP A 463 -38.86 -6.42 23.93
C ASP A 463 -39.55 -7.73 23.51
N THR A 464 -40.83 -7.83 23.84
CA THR A 464 -41.71 -8.99 23.59
C THR A 464 -42.52 -8.82 22.29
N ALA A 465 -42.56 -9.85 21.45
CA ALA A 465 -43.54 -10.00 20.36
C ALA A 465 -44.72 -10.93 20.79
N PRO A 466 -45.92 -10.83 20.16
CA PRO A 466 -47.19 -11.22 20.80
C PRO A 466 -47.65 -12.68 20.68
N ASP A 467 -46.85 -13.61 20.14
CA ASP A 467 -47.23 -15.02 20.05
C ASP A 467 -46.26 -15.90 20.86
N GLY A 468 -46.70 -16.22 22.07
CA GLY A 468 -45.91 -16.85 23.14
C GLY A 468 -45.49 -18.29 22.89
N TYR A 469 -44.48 -18.49 22.05
CA TYR A 469 -43.68 -19.72 22.05
C TYR A 469 -42.18 -19.37 22.03
N GLN A 470 -41.50 -19.55 23.17
CA GLN A 470 -40.05 -19.41 23.29
C GLN A 470 -39.39 -20.79 23.27
N ILE A 471 -38.63 -21.07 22.23
CA ILE A 471 -37.60 -22.12 22.21
C ILE A 471 -36.26 -21.42 22.48
N GLY A 472 -35.63 -21.75 23.62
CA GLY A 472 -34.44 -21.10 24.14
C GLY A 472 -33.14 -21.53 23.47
N GLU A 473 -33.05 -21.42 22.16
CA GLU A 473 -31.77 -21.48 21.44
C GLU A 473 -31.51 -20.13 20.76
N GLU A 474 -30.34 -19.53 21.01
CA GLU A 474 -29.83 -18.42 20.22
C GLU A 474 -29.62 -18.93 18.79
N HIS A 475 -30.56 -18.66 17.89
CA HIS A 475 -30.34 -18.87 16.47
C HIS A 475 -29.47 -17.73 15.93
N PRO A 476 -28.33 -18.03 15.28
CA PRO A 476 -27.53 -17.01 14.60
C PRO A 476 -28.40 -16.31 13.55
N ASP A 477 -28.05 -15.08 13.21
CA ASP A 477 -28.71 -14.32 12.15
C ASP A 477 -28.84 -15.18 10.88
N VAL A 478 -30.08 -15.38 10.42
CA VAL A 478 -30.47 -16.27 9.30
C VAL A 478 -29.81 -15.81 7.98
N GLN A 479 -29.16 -14.65 7.98
CA GLN A 479 -28.47 -14.08 6.83
C GLN A 479 -27.05 -14.63 6.59
N SER A 480 -26.47 -15.39 7.52
CA SER A 480 -25.21 -16.09 7.21
C SER A 480 -25.46 -17.23 6.20
N SER A 481 -24.71 -17.23 5.09
CA SER A 481 -24.91 -18.16 3.96
C SER A 481 -24.99 -19.62 4.43
N ASP A 482 -24.15 -20.00 5.39
CA ASP A 482 -24.11 -21.37 5.89
C ASP A 482 -25.35 -21.77 6.69
N ALA A 483 -25.85 -20.91 7.58
CA ALA A 483 -27.07 -21.16 8.36
C ALA A 483 -28.30 -21.30 7.45
N LEU A 484 -28.37 -20.50 6.39
CA LEU A 484 -29.45 -20.56 5.40
C LEU A 484 -29.46 -21.90 4.65
N PHE A 485 -28.29 -22.41 4.24
CA PHE A 485 -28.21 -23.73 3.58
C PHE A 485 -28.36 -24.90 4.56
N GLU A 486 -28.05 -24.73 5.84
CA GLU A 486 -28.31 -25.72 6.91
C GLU A 486 -29.80 -25.85 7.22
N ALA A 487 -30.47 -24.71 7.38
CA ALA A 487 -31.91 -24.67 7.56
C ALA A 487 -32.62 -25.32 6.36
N ARG A 488 -32.19 -24.99 5.14
CA ARG A 488 -32.70 -25.61 3.91
C ARG A 488 -32.49 -27.12 3.90
N GLN A 489 -31.28 -27.60 4.18
CA GLN A 489 -30.99 -29.04 4.24
C GLN A 489 -31.86 -29.77 5.27
N ALA A 490 -32.06 -29.20 6.45
CA ALA A 490 -32.90 -29.78 7.49
C ALA A 490 -34.36 -29.91 7.03
N LEU A 491 -34.90 -28.88 6.37
CA LEU A 491 -36.24 -28.91 5.78
C LEU A 491 -36.34 -29.95 4.64
N GLU A 492 -35.33 -30.04 3.77
CA GLU A 492 -35.29 -31.01 2.67
C GLU A 492 -35.24 -32.46 3.18
N LEU A 493 -34.47 -32.74 4.24
CA LEU A 493 -34.48 -34.04 4.89
C LEU A 493 -35.84 -34.36 5.50
N GLY A 494 -36.54 -33.37 6.08
CA GLY A 494 -37.91 -33.54 6.56
C GLY A 494 -38.92 -33.83 5.43
N ALA A 495 -38.81 -33.10 4.32
CA ALA A 495 -39.66 -33.30 3.14
C ALA A 495 -39.43 -34.68 2.52
N LEU A 496 -38.18 -35.15 2.48
CA LEU A 496 -37.82 -36.50 2.05
C LEU A 496 -38.52 -37.57 2.88
N GLU A 497 -38.53 -37.44 4.21
CA GLU A 497 -39.20 -38.40 5.10
C GLU A 497 -40.72 -38.48 4.90
N LEU A 498 -41.34 -37.38 4.48
CA LEU A 498 -42.77 -37.32 4.22
C LEU A 498 -43.16 -37.89 2.86
N THR A 499 -42.25 -37.91 1.89
CA THR A 499 -42.54 -38.18 0.48
C THR A 499 -41.97 -39.51 -0.03
N LEU A 500 -40.83 -39.98 0.51
CA LEU A 500 -40.18 -41.19 0.03
C LEU A 500 -41.10 -42.42 0.16
N GLY A 501 -41.19 -43.19 -0.93
CA GLY A 501 -42.07 -44.37 -1.03
C GLY A 501 -43.57 -44.05 -1.12
N ARG A 502 -43.95 -42.77 -1.20
CA ARG A 502 -45.36 -42.31 -1.30
C ARG A 502 -45.67 -41.56 -2.60
N LEU A 503 -44.67 -41.30 -3.43
CA LEU A 503 -44.83 -40.62 -4.71
C LEU A 503 -45.38 -41.56 -5.78
N THR A 504 -46.28 -41.03 -6.61
CA THR A 504 -46.76 -41.73 -7.81
C THR A 504 -45.70 -41.73 -8.91
N SER A 505 -45.81 -42.67 -9.87
CA SER A 505 -44.93 -42.71 -11.04
C SER A 505 -44.94 -41.42 -11.86
N GLN A 506 -46.08 -40.71 -11.92
CA GLN A 506 -46.19 -39.42 -12.59
C GLN A 506 -45.42 -38.32 -11.84
N GLN A 507 -45.48 -38.30 -10.51
CA GLN A 507 -44.74 -37.34 -9.69
C GLN A 507 -43.22 -37.58 -9.76
N LEU A 508 -42.78 -38.84 -9.75
CA LEU A 508 -41.37 -39.20 -9.92
C LEU A 508 -40.84 -38.78 -11.31
N ALA A 509 -41.62 -39.00 -12.37
CA ALA A 509 -41.25 -38.55 -13.71
C ALA A 509 -41.15 -37.02 -13.82
N GLY A 510 -42.06 -36.28 -13.16
CA GLY A 510 -41.98 -34.82 -13.06
C GLY A 510 -40.74 -34.35 -12.28
N TYR A 511 -40.40 -35.05 -11.20
CA TYR A 511 -39.23 -34.72 -10.39
C TYR A 511 -37.93 -34.91 -11.17
N ARG A 512 -37.83 -36.01 -11.95
CA ARG A 512 -36.70 -36.30 -12.83
C ARG A 512 -36.52 -35.23 -13.91
N LEU A 513 -37.60 -34.79 -14.55
CA LEU A 513 -37.54 -33.74 -15.57
C LEU A 513 -36.96 -32.43 -15.02
N LEU A 514 -37.35 -32.05 -13.80
CA LEU A 514 -36.81 -30.86 -13.14
C LEU A 514 -35.33 -31.02 -12.75
N ALA A 515 -34.90 -32.22 -12.35
CA ALA A 515 -33.49 -32.50 -12.08
C ALA A 515 -32.64 -32.32 -13.35
N GLU A 516 -33.07 -32.95 -14.45
CA GLU A 516 -32.38 -32.90 -15.75
C GLU A 516 -32.34 -31.49 -16.34
N ALA A 517 -33.36 -30.67 -16.09
CA ALA A 517 -33.41 -29.27 -16.53
C ALA A 517 -32.26 -28.40 -15.97
N THR A 518 -31.60 -28.82 -14.89
CA THR A 518 -30.46 -28.09 -14.31
C THR A 518 -29.13 -28.36 -15.03
N LEU A 519 -29.02 -29.47 -15.76
CA LEU A 519 -27.76 -29.94 -16.36
C LEU A 519 -27.17 -29.02 -17.44
N PRO A 520 -27.94 -28.43 -18.39
CA PRO A 520 -27.37 -27.63 -19.48
C PRO A 520 -26.62 -26.37 -19.02
N TYR A 521 -26.88 -25.94 -17.78
CA TYR A 521 -26.34 -24.70 -17.21
C TYR A 521 -25.00 -24.88 -16.47
N VAL A 522 -24.50 -26.12 -16.38
CA VAL A 522 -23.23 -26.47 -15.75
C VAL A 522 -22.41 -27.33 -16.70
N ASP A 523 -21.19 -26.90 -17.01
CA ASP A 523 -20.20 -27.65 -17.79
C ASP A 523 -18.93 -27.88 -16.96
N GLY A 524 -18.73 -29.12 -16.53
CA GLY A 524 -17.66 -29.48 -15.60
C GLY A 524 -17.74 -28.63 -14.33
N GLU A 525 -16.72 -27.81 -14.08
CA GLU A 525 -16.66 -26.92 -12.92
C GLU A 525 -17.20 -25.50 -13.16
N ARG A 526 -17.93 -25.28 -14.26
CA ARG A 526 -18.32 -23.93 -14.67
C ARG A 526 -19.81 -23.76 -14.87
N PHE A 527 -20.32 -22.59 -14.51
CA PHE A 527 -21.63 -22.16 -14.98
C PHE A 527 -21.53 -21.73 -16.44
N THR A 528 -22.39 -22.27 -17.30
CA THR A 528 -22.61 -21.73 -18.66
C THR A 528 -23.64 -20.59 -18.60
N ASP A 529 -24.61 -20.69 -17.68
CA ASP A 529 -25.56 -19.62 -17.32
C ASP A 529 -25.96 -19.76 -15.84
N ALA A 530 -25.34 -18.95 -14.97
CA ALA A 530 -25.59 -19.01 -13.53
C ALA A 530 -27.01 -18.52 -13.14
N ALA A 531 -27.61 -17.63 -13.93
CA ALA A 531 -28.95 -17.11 -13.66
C ALA A 531 -30.01 -18.19 -13.97
N ALA A 532 -29.89 -18.83 -15.15
CA ALA A 532 -30.77 -19.93 -15.54
C ALA A 532 -30.58 -21.17 -14.64
N TYR A 533 -29.35 -21.46 -14.21
CA TYR A 533 -29.11 -22.49 -13.20
C TYR A 533 -29.82 -22.18 -11.87
N THR A 534 -29.72 -20.94 -11.38
CA THR A 534 -30.34 -20.55 -10.10
C THR A 534 -31.85 -20.69 -10.14
N GLU A 535 -32.48 -20.34 -11.26
CA GLU A 535 -33.93 -20.49 -11.44
C GLU A 535 -34.36 -21.96 -11.51
N SER A 536 -33.69 -22.76 -12.36
CA SER A 536 -33.99 -24.20 -12.50
C SER A 536 -33.71 -24.98 -11.22
N ASN A 537 -32.63 -24.65 -10.49
CA ASN A 537 -32.33 -25.20 -9.17
C ASN A 537 -33.49 -24.93 -8.20
N ALA A 538 -33.94 -23.67 -8.08
CA ALA A 538 -35.06 -23.34 -7.20
C ALA A 538 -36.31 -24.16 -7.56
N THR A 539 -36.67 -24.26 -8.84
CA THR A 539 -37.85 -25.05 -9.26
C THR A 539 -37.75 -26.53 -8.86
N PHE A 540 -36.58 -27.15 -8.97
CA PHE A 540 -36.36 -28.55 -8.54
C PHE A 540 -36.62 -28.74 -7.04
N HIS A 541 -36.13 -27.83 -6.20
CA HIS A 541 -36.26 -27.92 -4.74
C HIS A 541 -37.66 -27.55 -4.26
N ASP A 542 -38.27 -26.50 -4.82
CA ASP A 542 -39.67 -26.11 -4.57
C ASP A 542 -40.64 -27.27 -4.83
N TYR A 543 -40.37 -28.08 -5.87
CA TYR A 543 -41.21 -29.22 -6.23
C TYR A 543 -41.27 -30.29 -5.13
N LEU A 544 -40.14 -30.63 -4.50
CA LEU A 544 -40.10 -31.61 -3.41
C LEU A 544 -40.99 -31.17 -2.24
N PHE A 545 -40.95 -29.89 -1.87
CA PHE A 545 -41.79 -29.34 -0.81
C PHE A 545 -43.28 -29.34 -1.21
N GLY A 546 -43.61 -29.02 -2.46
CA GLY A 546 -44.97 -29.14 -2.97
C GLY A 546 -45.53 -30.57 -2.91
N LEU A 547 -44.69 -31.58 -3.15
CA LEU A 547 -45.06 -32.99 -3.07
C LEU A 547 -45.41 -33.46 -1.65
N THR A 548 -45.00 -32.73 -0.61
CA THR A 548 -45.37 -33.07 0.78
C THR A 548 -46.85 -32.83 1.08
N GLY A 549 -47.54 -32.00 0.28
CA GLY A 549 -48.90 -31.55 0.56
C GLY A 549 -49.04 -30.68 1.82
N ASN A 550 -47.92 -30.14 2.33
CA ASN A 550 -47.88 -29.29 3.51
C ASN A 550 -47.49 -27.85 3.14
N ASP A 551 -48.50 -26.99 3.01
CA ASP A 551 -48.31 -25.58 2.62
C ASP A 551 -47.44 -24.79 3.62
N HIS A 552 -47.49 -25.13 4.91
CA HIS A 552 -46.66 -24.48 5.93
C HIS A 552 -45.18 -24.81 5.74
N LEU A 553 -44.86 -26.05 5.35
CA LEU A 553 -43.47 -26.46 5.10
C LEU A 553 -42.92 -25.77 3.85
N LEU A 554 -43.73 -25.63 2.80
CA LEU A 554 -43.37 -24.89 1.59
C LEU A 554 -43.14 -23.40 1.89
N GLN A 555 -44.02 -22.78 2.68
CA GLN A 555 -43.87 -21.39 3.12
C GLN A 555 -42.61 -21.19 3.97
N ALA A 556 -42.31 -22.11 4.89
CA ALA A 556 -41.10 -22.05 5.72
C ALA A 556 -39.83 -22.10 4.86
N TYR A 557 -39.79 -22.98 3.86
CA TYR A 557 -38.66 -23.04 2.92
C TYR A 557 -38.56 -21.77 2.06
N GLN A 558 -39.67 -21.25 1.53
CA GLN A 558 -39.67 -20.00 0.75
C GLN A 558 -39.21 -18.80 1.58
N ALA A 559 -39.58 -18.75 2.86
CA ALA A 559 -39.18 -17.70 3.79
C ALA A 559 -37.66 -17.67 4.06
N LEU A 560 -36.93 -18.77 3.83
CA LEU A 560 -35.47 -18.78 3.90
C LEU A 560 -34.81 -17.88 2.84
N GLY A 561 -35.51 -17.53 1.76
CA GLY A 561 -34.98 -16.61 0.74
C GLY A 561 -33.79 -17.13 -0.08
N VAL A 562 -33.57 -18.45 -0.10
CA VAL A 562 -32.39 -19.09 -0.72
C VAL A 562 -32.22 -18.71 -2.19
N LYS A 563 -33.31 -18.70 -2.96
CA LYS A 563 -33.31 -18.27 -4.37
C LYS A 563 -32.79 -16.84 -4.55
N GLY A 564 -33.25 -15.91 -3.70
CA GLY A 564 -32.83 -14.51 -3.74
C GLY A 564 -31.33 -14.37 -3.45
N ARG A 565 -30.85 -15.09 -2.43
CA ARG A 565 -29.43 -15.09 -2.07
C ARG A 565 -28.54 -15.71 -3.14
N MET A 566 -28.95 -16.83 -3.75
CA MET A 566 -28.24 -17.43 -4.87
C MET A 566 -28.20 -16.50 -6.09
N ALA A 567 -29.31 -15.83 -6.42
CA ALA A 567 -29.36 -14.88 -7.54
C ALA A 567 -28.48 -13.63 -7.33
N GLU A 568 -28.27 -13.24 -6.08
CA GLU A 568 -27.34 -12.17 -5.71
C GLU A 568 -25.88 -12.62 -5.86
N VAL A 569 -25.52 -13.74 -5.21
CA VAL A 569 -24.14 -14.23 -5.09
C VAL A 569 -23.62 -14.84 -6.39
N LEU A 570 -24.46 -15.61 -7.10
CA LEU A 570 -24.04 -16.35 -8.30
C LEU A 570 -24.15 -15.55 -9.59
N ARG A 571 -24.65 -14.31 -9.54
CA ARG A 571 -24.92 -13.48 -10.72
C ARG A 571 -23.77 -13.44 -11.72
N ASN A 572 -22.54 -13.31 -11.21
CA ASN A 572 -21.30 -13.24 -11.99
C ASN A 572 -20.38 -14.44 -11.71
N ALA A 573 -20.86 -15.45 -10.99
CA ALA A 573 -20.05 -16.60 -10.63
C ALA A 573 -19.76 -17.45 -11.87
N THR A 574 -18.49 -17.77 -12.07
CA THR A 574 -18.04 -18.62 -13.18
C THR A 574 -17.85 -20.07 -12.74
N TRP A 575 -17.71 -20.33 -11.43
CA TRP A 575 -17.44 -21.66 -10.88
C TRP A 575 -18.67 -22.27 -10.21
N CYS A 576 -18.89 -23.56 -10.47
CA CYS A 576 -19.86 -24.42 -9.79
C CYS A 576 -19.18 -25.73 -9.40
N HIS A 577 -19.51 -26.30 -8.25
CA HIS A 577 -19.02 -27.64 -7.94
C HIS A 577 -19.50 -28.65 -9.01
N PRO A 578 -18.64 -29.52 -9.57
CA PRO A 578 -18.94 -30.31 -10.77
C PRO A 578 -20.08 -31.33 -10.62
N ARG A 579 -20.44 -31.61 -9.37
CA ARG A 579 -21.51 -32.53 -8.99
C ARG A 579 -22.83 -31.84 -8.62
N CYS A 580 -22.89 -30.52 -8.49
CA CYS A 580 -24.09 -29.83 -8.01
C CYS A 580 -25.33 -30.02 -8.90
N ALA A 581 -25.17 -30.15 -10.21
CA ALA A 581 -26.30 -30.42 -11.11
C ALA A 581 -26.62 -31.92 -11.21
N THR A 582 -25.61 -32.79 -11.18
CA THR A 582 -25.79 -34.25 -11.28
C THR A 582 -26.33 -34.87 -10.00
N ASP A 583 -26.02 -34.30 -8.83
CA ASP A 583 -26.57 -34.75 -7.55
C ASP A 583 -28.11 -34.66 -7.53
N HIS A 584 -28.75 -33.71 -8.24
CA HIS A 584 -30.21 -33.68 -8.38
C HIS A 584 -30.76 -34.96 -9.03
N VAL A 585 -30.10 -35.46 -10.08
CA VAL A 585 -30.51 -36.69 -10.77
C VAL A 585 -30.33 -37.89 -9.84
N GLU A 586 -29.21 -37.96 -9.13
CA GLU A 586 -28.93 -39.05 -8.18
C GLU A 586 -29.87 -39.05 -6.96
N ILE A 587 -30.34 -37.87 -6.52
CA ILE A 587 -31.40 -37.76 -5.52
C ILE A 587 -32.67 -38.42 -6.07
N VAL A 588 -33.12 -38.07 -7.28
CA VAL A 588 -34.35 -38.65 -7.86
C VAL A 588 -34.21 -40.15 -8.09
N GLU A 589 -33.05 -40.65 -8.52
CA GLU A 589 -32.79 -42.09 -8.64
C GLU A 589 -32.94 -42.83 -7.31
N ALA A 590 -32.49 -42.25 -6.19
CA ALA A 590 -32.69 -42.82 -4.87
C ALA A 590 -34.18 -42.82 -4.46
N PHE A 591 -34.94 -41.80 -4.85
CA PHE A 591 -36.39 -41.75 -4.65
C PHE A 591 -37.14 -42.84 -5.42
N GLU A 592 -36.77 -43.06 -6.68
CA GLU A 592 -37.35 -44.11 -7.52
C GLU A 592 -37.02 -45.52 -7.00
N ALA A 593 -35.81 -45.71 -6.46
CA ALA A 593 -35.38 -46.96 -5.85
C ALA A 593 -35.99 -47.20 -4.45
N GLY A 594 -36.61 -46.18 -3.84
CA GLY A 594 -37.05 -46.22 -2.45
C GLY A 594 -35.90 -46.35 -1.44
N ASP A 595 -34.68 -45.97 -1.83
CA ASP A 595 -33.48 -46.10 -1.01
C ASP A 595 -33.33 -44.88 -0.11
N ARG A 596 -33.86 -45.01 1.11
CA ARG A 596 -33.89 -43.94 2.10
C ARG A 596 -32.51 -43.47 2.53
N GLU A 597 -31.59 -44.39 2.74
CA GLU A 597 -30.26 -44.05 3.23
C GLU A 597 -29.48 -43.30 2.13
N ARG A 598 -29.54 -43.79 0.90
CA ARG A 598 -28.92 -43.12 -0.25
C ARG A 598 -29.53 -41.74 -0.50
N ALA A 599 -30.85 -41.59 -0.43
CA ALA A 599 -31.51 -40.31 -0.64
C ALA A 599 -31.07 -39.27 0.41
N ARG A 600 -30.98 -39.65 1.69
CA ARG A 600 -30.48 -38.77 2.77
C ARG A 600 -29.02 -38.37 2.57
N GLN A 601 -28.18 -39.31 2.17
CA GLN A 601 -26.77 -39.06 1.88
C GLN A 601 -26.62 -38.09 0.70
N MET A 602 -27.40 -38.25 -0.37
CA MET A 602 -27.32 -37.38 -1.55
C MET A 602 -27.85 -35.96 -1.27
N VAL A 603 -28.95 -35.80 -0.54
CA VAL A 603 -29.43 -34.47 -0.11
C VAL A 603 -28.38 -33.76 0.74
N THR A 604 -27.74 -34.48 1.66
CA THR A 604 -26.67 -33.93 2.50
C THR A 604 -25.42 -33.56 1.70
N ALA A 605 -24.99 -34.43 0.78
CA ALA A 605 -23.86 -34.16 -0.11
C ALA A 605 -24.14 -32.95 -1.02
N HIS A 606 -25.32 -32.90 -1.63
CA HIS A 606 -25.75 -31.79 -2.48
C HIS A 606 -25.76 -30.46 -1.72
N ALA A 607 -26.29 -30.44 -0.49
CA ALA A 607 -26.27 -29.26 0.37
C ALA A 607 -24.83 -28.80 0.67
N SER A 608 -23.94 -29.73 1.01
CA SER A 608 -22.53 -29.42 1.29
C SER A 608 -21.80 -28.83 0.06
N ARG A 609 -22.04 -29.38 -1.14
CA ARG A 609 -21.43 -28.89 -2.38
C ARG A 609 -22.04 -27.55 -2.82
N SER A 610 -23.34 -27.36 -2.60
CA SER A 610 -24.02 -26.08 -2.83
C SER A 610 -23.45 -24.99 -1.92
N LYS A 611 -23.20 -25.29 -0.63
CA LYS A 611 -22.46 -24.39 0.28
C LYS A 611 -21.08 -24.07 -0.26
N GLN A 612 -20.33 -25.05 -0.77
CA GLN A 612 -19.00 -24.82 -1.34
C GLN A 612 -19.05 -23.87 -2.55
N THR A 613 -20.00 -24.07 -3.46
CA THR A 613 -20.27 -23.16 -4.60
C THR A 613 -20.53 -21.73 -4.13
N MET A 614 -21.40 -21.57 -3.13
CA MET A 614 -21.72 -20.26 -2.58
C MET A 614 -20.56 -19.61 -1.84
N ARG A 615 -19.83 -20.35 -0.99
CA ARG A 615 -18.65 -19.86 -0.27
C ARG A 615 -17.57 -19.39 -1.25
N ARG A 616 -17.31 -20.15 -2.32
CA ARG A 616 -16.32 -19.75 -3.33
C ARG A 616 -16.76 -18.51 -4.11
N ALA A 617 -18.04 -18.42 -4.51
CA ALA A 617 -18.56 -17.24 -5.19
C ALA A 617 -18.48 -16.00 -4.28
N MET A 618 -18.88 -16.11 -3.01
CA MET A 618 -18.75 -15.02 -2.03
C MET A 618 -17.29 -14.63 -1.78
N ALA A 619 -16.38 -15.60 -1.66
CA ALA A 619 -14.95 -15.34 -1.49
C ALA A 619 -14.34 -14.67 -2.72
N ALA A 620 -14.76 -15.05 -3.93
CA ALA A 620 -14.34 -14.41 -5.17
C ALA A 620 -14.84 -12.96 -5.24
N THR A 621 -16.11 -12.69 -4.89
CA THR A 621 -16.65 -11.33 -4.81
C THR A 621 -15.94 -10.49 -3.73
N ALA A 622 -15.65 -11.06 -2.56
CA ALA A 622 -14.89 -10.38 -1.51
C ALA A 622 -13.45 -10.08 -1.94
N ALA A 623 -12.80 -10.99 -2.67
CA ALA A 623 -11.47 -10.78 -3.23
C ALA A 623 -11.46 -9.70 -4.32
N GLU A 624 -12.49 -9.65 -5.18
CA GLU A 624 -12.67 -8.61 -6.21
C GLU A 624 -12.86 -7.22 -5.58
N HIS A 625 -13.56 -7.14 -4.46
CA HIS A 625 -13.78 -5.90 -3.73
C HIS A 625 -12.57 -5.45 -2.88
N ARG A 626 -11.59 -6.31 -2.64
CA ARG A 626 -10.44 -5.96 -1.80
C ARG A 626 -9.53 -4.97 -2.52
N PRO A 627 -9.22 -3.80 -1.93
CA PRO A 627 -8.31 -2.83 -2.54
C PRO A 627 -6.95 -3.47 -2.83
N ARG A 628 -6.46 -3.28 -4.07
CA ARG A 628 -5.18 -3.86 -4.51
C ARG A 628 -3.97 -3.25 -3.80
N PHE A 629 -4.03 -1.95 -3.51
CA PHE A 629 -2.97 -1.20 -2.86
C PHE A 629 -3.51 -0.63 -1.54
N ILE A 630 -2.83 -0.94 -0.43
CA ILE A 630 -3.18 -0.43 0.89
C ILE A 630 -1.92 0.04 1.62
N THR A 631 -2.06 1.07 2.44
CA THR A 631 -1.05 1.51 3.41
C THR A 631 -1.67 1.41 4.81
N PRO A 632 -1.46 0.26 5.52
CA PRO A 632 -2.13 0.00 6.77
C PRO A 632 -1.93 1.10 7.80
N GLY A 633 -3.01 1.51 8.45
CA GLY A 633 -2.99 2.50 9.53
C GLY A 633 -2.98 3.96 9.09
N ARG A 634 -2.88 4.26 7.79
CA ARG A 634 -2.82 5.64 7.25
C ARG A 634 -3.96 6.55 7.73
N PHE A 635 -5.16 6.00 7.90
CA PHE A 635 -6.34 6.75 8.36
C PHE A 635 -6.73 6.42 9.81
N SER A 636 -5.86 5.75 10.57
CA SER A 636 -6.16 5.37 11.95
C SER A 636 -6.55 6.56 12.81
N GLY A 637 -7.72 6.47 13.44
CA GLY A 637 -8.25 7.53 14.30
C GLY A 637 -8.79 8.75 13.54
N GLN A 638 -8.86 8.71 12.21
CA GLN A 638 -9.47 9.78 11.41
C GLN A 638 -10.92 9.42 11.05
N VAL A 639 -11.79 10.43 11.03
CA VAL A 639 -13.19 10.34 10.60
C VAL A 639 -13.31 10.86 9.17
N ILE A 640 -13.68 9.98 8.24
CA ILE A 640 -13.71 10.26 6.81
C ILE A 640 -15.13 10.11 6.28
N ILE A 641 -15.56 11.10 5.50
CA ILE A 641 -16.80 11.06 4.73
C ILE A 641 -16.48 10.76 3.27
N VAL A 642 -17.14 9.77 2.68
CA VAL A 642 -17.08 9.48 1.24
C VAL A 642 -18.47 9.62 0.63
N THR A 643 -18.63 10.52 -0.33
CA THR A 643 -19.91 10.76 -1.02
C THR A 643 -20.01 10.02 -2.35
N GLY A 644 -21.22 9.65 -2.77
CA GLY A 644 -21.42 8.80 -3.96
C GLY A 644 -20.81 7.41 -3.76
N ALA A 645 -20.87 6.90 -2.53
CA ALA A 645 -20.15 5.71 -2.10
C ALA A 645 -20.81 4.40 -2.54
N ALA A 646 -22.06 4.40 -3.01
CA ALA A 646 -22.77 3.14 -3.26
C ALA A 646 -22.23 2.33 -4.46
N GLN A 647 -21.41 2.92 -5.34
CA GLN A 647 -20.80 2.21 -6.48
C GLN A 647 -19.57 2.94 -7.05
N GLY A 648 -18.77 2.23 -7.85
CA GLY A 648 -17.67 2.80 -8.63
C GLY A 648 -16.53 3.35 -7.77
N ILE A 649 -15.98 4.51 -8.15
CA ILE A 649 -14.81 5.12 -7.48
C ILE A 649 -15.09 5.36 -6.00
N GLY A 650 -16.27 5.89 -5.64
CA GLY A 650 -16.64 6.15 -4.25
C GLY A 650 -16.65 4.89 -3.39
N ALA A 651 -17.22 3.80 -3.90
CA ALA A 651 -17.19 2.51 -3.22
C ALA A 651 -15.74 2.03 -3.02
N GLN A 652 -14.89 2.12 -4.05
CA GLN A 652 -13.51 1.67 -3.94
C GLN A 652 -12.68 2.53 -2.98
N VAL A 653 -12.91 3.84 -2.94
CA VAL A 653 -12.29 4.74 -1.96
C VAL A 653 -12.72 4.37 -0.55
N ALA A 654 -14.02 4.14 -0.32
CA ALA A 654 -14.54 3.70 0.97
C ALA A 654 -13.89 2.40 1.45
N ARG A 655 -13.81 1.38 0.59
CA ARG A 655 -13.15 0.10 0.91
C ARG A 655 -11.67 0.29 1.25
N ARG A 656 -10.99 1.16 0.52
CA ARG A 656 -9.58 1.47 0.77
C ARG A 656 -9.38 2.20 2.09
N VAL A 657 -10.18 3.22 2.38
CA VAL A 657 -10.11 3.96 3.66
C VAL A 657 -10.36 3.02 4.84
N ALA A 658 -11.36 2.13 4.75
CA ALA A 658 -11.64 1.13 5.78
C ALA A 658 -10.45 0.16 5.97
N ALA A 659 -9.87 -0.35 4.87
CA ALA A 659 -8.69 -1.23 4.92
C ALA A 659 -7.43 -0.53 5.49
N GLU A 660 -7.37 0.80 5.40
CA GLU A 660 -6.28 1.63 5.92
C GLU A 660 -6.58 2.21 7.32
N GLY A 661 -7.69 1.79 7.96
CA GLY A 661 -8.00 2.04 9.37
C GLY A 661 -8.87 3.27 9.68
N GLY A 662 -9.50 3.87 8.68
CA GLY A 662 -10.35 5.05 8.84
C GLY A 662 -11.74 4.74 9.39
N THR A 663 -12.24 5.60 10.29
CA THR A 663 -13.64 5.60 10.70
C THR A 663 -14.47 6.26 9.60
N LEU A 664 -15.45 5.54 9.07
CA LEU A 664 -16.04 5.89 7.78
C LEU A 664 -17.54 6.23 7.90
N LEU A 665 -17.92 7.32 7.25
CA LEU A 665 -19.31 7.58 6.87
C LEU A 665 -19.43 7.52 5.35
N VAL A 666 -20.36 6.70 4.88
CA VAL A 666 -20.63 6.50 3.45
C VAL A 666 -21.98 7.11 3.09
N ALA A 667 -21.95 8.06 2.16
CA ALA A 667 -23.13 8.81 1.76
C ALA A 667 -23.51 8.56 0.30
N ASP A 668 -24.78 8.31 0.06
CA ASP A 668 -25.36 8.22 -1.29
C ASP A 668 -26.86 8.55 -1.24
N ARG A 669 -27.45 8.83 -2.40
CA ARG A 669 -28.91 8.96 -2.52
C ARG A 669 -29.62 7.61 -2.54
N SER A 670 -28.89 6.55 -2.89
CA SER A 670 -29.42 5.19 -2.99
C SER A 670 -29.27 4.43 -1.68
N GLU A 671 -30.31 3.70 -1.30
CA GLU A 671 -30.29 2.79 -0.14
C GLU A 671 -29.22 1.70 -0.24
N LEU A 672 -28.70 1.42 -1.45
CA LEU A 672 -27.62 0.45 -1.67
C LEU A 672 -26.33 0.80 -0.91
N VAL A 673 -26.15 2.05 -0.48
CA VAL A 673 -25.04 2.43 0.40
C VAL A 673 -25.05 1.68 1.73
N GLY A 674 -26.22 1.22 2.18
CA GLY A 674 -26.36 0.39 3.37
C GLY A 674 -25.71 -1.00 3.24
N GLU A 675 -25.59 -1.53 2.03
CA GLU A 675 -24.85 -2.78 1.78
C GLU A 675 -23.35 -2.57 2.00
N LEU A 676 -22.80 -1.49 1.45
CA LEU A 676 -21.39 -1.13 1.63
C LEU A 676 -21.08 -0.78 3.08
N ALA A 677 -21.99 -0.07 3.76
CA ALA A 677 -21.85 0.25 5.17
C ALA A 677 -21.73 -1.01 6.04
N ARG A 678 -22.57 -2.02 5.81
CA ARG A 678 -22.47 -3.33 6.48
C ARG A 678 -21.20 -4.09 6.11
N GLU A 679 -20.77 -4.00 4.84
CA GLU A 679 -19.52 -4.60 4.38
C GLU A 679 -18.31 -4.04 5.15
N LEU A 680 -18.32 -2.74 5.46
CA LEU A 680 -17.16 -2.01 6.00
C LEU A 680 -17.26 -1.64 7.48
N ASP A 681 -18.33 -2.03 8.17
CA ASP A 681 -18.67 -1.53 9.51
C ASP A 681 -18.64 0.01 9.58
N ALA A 682 -19.23 0.64 8.57
CA ALA A 682 -19.28 2.08 8.39
C ALA A 682 -20.70 2.63 8.63
N ASP A 683 -20.82 3.94 8.79
CA ASP A 683 -22.12 4.57 9.00
C ASP A 683 -22.77 5.00 7.68
N PRO A 684 -23.95 4.45 7.33
CA PRO A 684 -24.65 4.86 6.13
C PRO A 684 -25.42 6.16 6.35
N VAL A 685 -25.33 7.08 5.38
CA VAL A 685 -26.18 8.26 5.32
C VAL A 685 -26.87 8.31 3.96
N ILE A 686 -28.19 8.12 3.95
CA ILE A 686 -29.00 8.27 2.75
C ILE A 686 -29.42 9.74 2.66
N CYS A 687 -28.86 10.47 1.69
CA CYS A 687 -29.14 11.89 1.52
C CYS A 687 -28.99 12.34 0.07
N ASP A 688 -29.74 13.38 -0.31
CA ASP A 688 -29.60 14.03 -1.61
C ASP A 688 -28.68 15.25 -1.52
N LEU A 689 -27.44 15.09 -2.00
CA LEU A 689 -26.44 16.15 -2.01
C LEU A 689 -26.68 17.22 -3.08
N GLU A 690 -27.66 17.07 -3.97
CA GLU A 690 -28.09 18.16 -4.86
C GLU A 690 -28.81 19.27 -4.06
N THR A 691 -29.16 19.01 -2.79
CA THR A 691 -29.80 19.95 -1.88
C THR A 691 -28.88 20.41 -0.75
N GLY A 692 -29.05 21.66 -0.31
CA GLY A 692 -28.30 22.18 0.85
C GLY A 692 -28.67 21.49 2.16
N ASP A 693 -29.91 21.03 2.31
CA ASP A 693 -30.36 20.26 3.48
C ASP A 693 -29.68 18.88 3.55
N GLY A 694 -29.55 18.19 2.42
CA GLY A 694 -28.85 16.90 2.37
C GLY A 694 -27.37 17.04 2.75
N ALA A 695 -26.69 18.07 2.24
CA ALA A 695 -25.30 18.35 2.61
C ALA A 695 -25.14 18.67 4.11
N ARG A 696 -26.03 19.48 4.70
CA ARG A 696 -26.01 19.76 6.14
C ARG A 696 -26.26 18.51 6.97
N THR A 697 -27.30 17.75 6.63
CA THR A 697 -27.68 16.51 7.34
C THR A 697 -26.51 15.53 7.37
N LEU A 698 -25.76 15.40 6.27
CA LEU A 698 -24.58 14.53 6.21
C LEU A 698 -23.52 14.94 7.24
N ILE A 699 -23.18 16.23 7.29
CA ILE A 699 -22.15 16.72 8.23
C ILE A 699 -22.64 16.66 9.68
N GLU A 700 -23.90 17.02 9.93
CA GLU A 700 -24.53 16.93 11.25
C GLU A 700 -24.49 15.49 11.78
N ARG A 701 -24.82 14.49 10.96
CA ARG A 701 -24.71 13.07 11.34
C ARG A 701 -23.29 12.64 11.67
N ALA A 702 -22.30 13.12 10.93
CA ALA A 702 -20.90 12.84 11.23
C ALA A 702 -20.46 13.43 12.57
N ILE A 703 -20.86 14.67 12.86
CA ILE A 703 -20.56 15.35 14.12
C ILE A 703 -21.31 14.70 15.28
N GLU A 704 -22.61 14.38 15.12
CA GLU A 704 -23.41 13.70 16.16
C GLU A 704 -22.78 12.37 16.58
N ARG A 705 -22.27 11.60 15.61
CA ARG A 705 -21.81 10.23 15.86
C ARG A 705 -20.34 10.14 16.25
N HIS A 706 -19.49 10.99 15.67
CA HIS A 706 -18.03 10.92 15.84
C HIS A 706 -17.39 12.19 16.41
N GLY A 707 -18.19 13.25 16.62
CA GLY A 707 -17.75 14.53 17.16
C GLY A 707 -16.97 15.41 16.17
N ARG A 708 -16.56 14.89 15.00
CA ARG A 708 -15.71 15.61 14.05
C ARG A 708 -15.75 15.02 12.64
N VAL A 709 -15.17 15.76 11.68
CA VAL A 709 -14.85 15.31 10.32
C VAL A 709 -13.41 15.68 10.01
N ASP A 710 -12.55 14.69 9.78
CA ASP A 710 -11.14 14.91 9.47
C ASP A 710 -10.92 15.04 7.96
N VAL A 711 -11.61 14.22 7.16
CA VAL A 711 -11.51 14.21 5.71
C VAL A 711 -12.91 14.18 5.07
N LEU A 712 -13.14 15.06 4.08
CA LEU A 712 -14.30 14.98 3.18
C LEU A 712 -13.82 14.60 1.77
N ILE A 713 -14.34 13.50 1.24
CA ILE A 713 -14.11 13.06 -0.14
C ILE A 713 -15.39 13.26 -0.95
N ASN A 714 -15.38 14.27 -1.82
CA ASN A 714 -16.50 14.62 -2.69
C ASN A 714 -16.42 13.87 -4.01
N ASN A 715 -17.16 12.77 -4.15
CA ASN A 715 -17.14 11.93 -5.34
C ASN A 715 -18.45 11.91 -6.16
N VAL A 716 -19.55 12.49 -5.65
CA VAL A 716 -20.80 12.59 -6.42
C VAL A 716 -20.58 13.32 -7.76
N GLY A 717 -21.12 12.75 -8.83
CA GLY A 717 -21.13 13.34 -10.17
C GLY A 717 -21.11 12.31 -11.29
N GLY A 718 -20.76 12.80 -12.48
CA GLY A 718 -20.57 12.01 -13.68
C GLY A 718 -21.59 12.34 -14.77
N ALA A 719 -21.11 12.41 -16.01
CA ALA A 719 -21.93 12.81 -17.16
C ALA A 719 -23.26 12.03 -17.23
N ILE A 720 -24.35 12.78 -17.33
CA ILE A 720 -25.72 12.28 -17.53
C ILE A 720 -25.89 11.91 -19.00
N ASN A 721 -25.53 12.84 -19.91
CA ASN A 721 -25.90 12.80 -21.32
C ASN A 721 -24.67 12.90 -22.23
N PHE A 722 -24.74 12.25 -23.40
CA PHE A 722 -23.67 12.19 -24.40
C PHE A 722 -24.21 12.54 -25.80
N LYS A 723 -24.09 13.80 -26.21
CA LYS A 723 -24.58 14.32 -27.50
C LYS A 723 -23.92 15.66 -27.86
N PRO A 724 -23.98 16.14 -29.11
CA PRO A 724 -23.54 17.49 -29.46
C PRO A 724 -24.22 18.55 -28.59
N PHE A 725 -23.51 19.64 -28.28
CA PHE A 725 -23.99 20.64 -27.32
C PHE A 725 -25.32 21.29 -27.73
N THR A 726 -25.53 21.47 -29.03
CA THR A 726 -26.78 22.01 -29.60
C THR A 726 -28.01 21.14 -29.35
N GLU A 727 -27.82 19.88 -28.95
CA GLU A 727 -28.92 18.93 -28.70
C GLU A 727 -29.29 18.85 -27.20
N PHE A 728 -28.57 19.56 -26.32
CA PHE A 728 -28.91 19.65 -24.90
C PHE A 728 -30.07 20.60 -24.67
N THR A 729 -31.02 20.17 -23.85
CA THR A 729 -32.10 21.02 -23.33
C THR A 729 -31.63 21.77 -22.08
N ASP A 730 -32.25 22.90 -21.78
CA ASP A 730 -31.99 23.68 -20.56
C ASP A 730 -32.10 22.81 -19.28
N HIS A 731 -33.06 21.89 -19.26
CA HIS A 731 -33.25 20.97 -18.15
C HIS A 731 -32.05 20.02 -17.99
N GLU A 732 -31.56 19.43 -19.07
CA GLU A 732 -30.40 18.53 -19.02
C GLU A 732 -29.11 19.27 -18.64
N ILE A 733 -28.96 20.52 -19.08
CA ILE A 733 -27.84 21.37 -18.66
C ILE A 733 -27.89 21.60 -17.15
N ARG A 734 -29.04 22.04 -16.62
CA ARG A 734 -29.20 22.27 -15.17
C ARG A 734 -28.96 21.01 -14.35
N ALA A 735 -29.59 19.89 -14.73
CA ALA A 735 -29.42 18.62 -14.05
C ALA A 735 -27.96 18.15 -14.01
N GLU A 736 -27.17 18.43 -15.06
CA GLU A 736 -25.74 18.12 -15.06
C GLU A 736 -24.95 19.03 -14.09
N ILE A 737 -25.25 20.33 -14.06
CA ILE A 737 -24.61 21.28 -13.14
C ILE A 737 -24.96 20.95 -11.68
N ASP A 738 -26.24 20.72 -11.38
CA ASP A 738 -26.72 20.41 -10.04
C ASP A 738 -26.02 19.16 -9.50
N ARG A 739 -25.96 18.10 -10.31
CA ARG A 739 -25.32 16.85 -9.88
C ARG A 739 -23.80 16.91 -9.80
N SER A 740 -23.13 17.50 -10.78
CA SER A 740 -21.68 17.37 -10.93
C SER A 740 -20.87 18.53 -10.32
N LEU A 741 -21.51 19.67 -10.03
CA LEU A 741 -20.88 20.84 -9.41
C LEU A 741 -21.53 21.21 -8.06
N MET A 742 -22.86 21.36 -8.01
CA MET A 742 -23.52 21.89 -6.81
C MET A 742 -23.35 20.97 -5.61
N THR A 743 -23.40 19.65 -5.83
CA THR A 743 -23.13 18.64 -4.79
C THR A 743 -21.80 18.88 -4.07
N THR A 744 -20.73 19.17 -4.81
CA THR A 744 -19.40 19.45 -4.25
C THR A 744 -19.38 20.79 -3.52
N LEU A 745 -19.95 21.84 -4.12
CA LEU A 745 -19.98 23.18 -3.53
C LEU A 745 -20.72 23.17 -2.19
N LEU A 746 -21.90 22.52 -2.15
CA LEU A 746 -22.74 22.44 -0.95
C LEU A 746 -22.08 21.61 0.15
N ALA A 747 -21.46 20.48 -0.18
CA ALA A 747 -20.76 19.64 0.80
C ALA A 747 -19.52 20.35 1.39
N CYS A 748 -18.71 21.02 0.56
CA CYS A 748 -17.59 21.85 1.03
C CYS A 748 -18.09 22.94 1.99
N ARG A 749 -19.13 23.69 1.59
CA ARG A 749 -19.71 24.74 2.44
C ARG A 749 -20.21 24.21 3.77
N ALA A 750 -20.78 23.00 3.79
CA ALA A 750 -21.31 22.39 5.01
C ALA A 750 -20.22 21.93 5.99
N VAL A 751 -19.09 21.39 5.51
CA VAL A 751 -18.03 20.85 6.38
C VAL A 751 -17.08 21.92 6.94
N LEU A 752 -16.87 23.01 6.20
CA LEU A 752 -15.86 24.02 6.51
C LEU A 752 -15.96 24.62 7.92
N PRO A 753 -17.15 24.99 8.45
CA PRO A 753 -17.23 25.59 9.79
C PRO A 753 -16.57 24.75 10.88
N GLY A 754 -16.83 23.44 10.90
CA GLY A 754 -16.25 22.52 11.90
C GLY A 754 -14.75 22.27 11.68
N MET A 755 -14.26 22.33 10.45
CA MET A 755 -12.82 22.25 10.16
C MET A 755 -12.09 23.53 10.58
N VAL A 756 -12.68 24.70 10.35
CA VAL A 756 -12.11 26.02 10.74
C VAL A 756 -12.03 26.15 12.25
N GLU A 757 -13.10 25.79 12.97
CA GLU A 757 -13.11 25.80 14.44
C GLU A 757 -11.96 24.96 15.03
N ARG A 758 -11.67 23.82 14.39
CA ARG A 758 -10.59 22.91 14.78
C ARG A 758 -9.22 23.25 14.19
N ARG A 759 -9.16 24.19 13.26
CA ARG A 759 -7.99 24.55 12.45
C ARG A 759 -7.28 23.35 11.80
N SER A 760 -8.08 22.39 11.34
CA SER A 760 -7.58 21.14 10.77
C SER A 760 -8.65 20.48 9.91
N GLY A 761 -8.27 20.04 8.71
CA GLY A 761 -9.12 19.22 7.86
C GLY A 761 -8.59 19.05 6.44
N VAL A 762 -9.05 18.01 5.75
CA VAL A 762 -8.73 17.77 4.34
C VAL A 762 -9.99 17.61 3.51
N ILE A 763 -10.07 18.30 2.39
CA ILE A 763 -11.14 18.15 1.40
C ILE A 763 -10.51 17.65 0.10
N VAL A 764 -10.96 16.49 -0.37
CA VAL A 764 -10.58 15.92 -1.66
C VAL A 764 -11.77 15.95 -2.60
N ASN A 765 -11.70 16.78 -3.62
CA ASN A 765 -12.74 16.86 -4.65
C ASN A 765 -12.41 15.93 -5.82
N VAL A 766 -13.37 15.11 -6.25
CA VAL A 766 -13.22 14.29 -7.45
C VAL A 766 -13.77 15.08 -8.65
N SER A 767 -12.84 15.68 -9.40
CA SER A 767 -13.10 16.37 -10.65
C SER A 767 -13.17 15.36 -11.82
N SER A 768 -12.57 15.67 -12.97
CA SER A 768 -12.50 14.83 -14.16
C SER A 768 -11.45 15.36 -15.12
N ALA A 769 -10.72 14.49 -15.82
CA ALA A 769 -9.87 14.91 -16.93
C ALA A 769 -10.70 15.40 -18.13
N ALA A 770 -12.00 15.07 -18.20
CA ALA A 770 -12.88 15.54 -19.27
C ALA A 770 -13.27 17.04 -19.21
N THR A 771 -12.43 17.95 -18.71
CA THR A 771 -12.73 19.39 -18.75
C THR A 771 -12.73 19.95 -20.16
N ARG A 772 -12.13 19.24 -21.13
CA ARG A 772 -12.21 19.52 -22.57
C ARG A 772 -12.87 18.38 -23.36
N GLY A 773 -13.80 17.67 -22.70
CA GLY A 773 -14.52 16.53 -23.28
C GLY A 773 -15.58 16.94 -24.31
N ILE A 774 -15.65 16.23 -25.43
CA ILE A 774 -16.70 16.37 -26.45
C ILE A 774 -17.97 15.62 -26.05
N HIS A 775 -19.10 16.06 -26.62
CA HIS A 775 -20.42 15.48 -26.42
C HIS A 775 -20.95 15.47 -24.97
N ARG A 776 -20.27 16.13 -24.04
CA ARG A 776 -20.66 16.22 -22.61
C ARG A 776 -20.34 17.61 -22.03
N ILE A 777 -20.51 18.67 -22.83
CA ILE A 777 -20.04 20.02 -22.49
C ILE A 777 -20.54 20.53 -21.12
N PRO A 778 -21.82 20.36 -20.71
CA PRO A 778 -22.25 20.78 -19.37
C PRO A 778 -21.49 20.08 -18.24
N TYR A 779 -21.13 18.80 -18.44
CA TYR A 779 -20.30 18.05 -17.49
C TYR A 779 -18.87 18.58 -17.46
N SER A 780 -18.29 18.85 -18.64
CA SER A 780 -16.96 19.46 -18.77
C SER A 780 -16.90 20.80 -18.03
N ALA A 781 -17.93 21.64 -18.18
CA ALA A 781 -18.06 22.92 -17.48
C ALA A 781 -18.21 22.74 -15.96
N ALA A 782 -19.06 21.80 -15.51
CA ALA A 782 -19.22 21.48 -14.09
C ALA A 782 -17.90 21.07 -13.43
N LYS A 783 -17.13 20.18 -14.07
CA LYS A 783 -15.84 19.70 -13.55
C LYS A 783 -14.73 20.76 -13.63
N GLY A 784 -14.79 21.66 -14.61
CA GLY A 784 -14.00 22.90 -14.59
C GLY A 784 -14.32 23.78 -13.37
N GLY A 785 -15.60 23.88 -13.00
CA GLY A 785 -16.03 24.56 -11.77
C GLY A 785 -15.49 23.90 -10.50
N VAL A 786 -15.43 22.57 -10.44
CA VAL A 786 -14.82 21.84 -9.32
C VAL A 786 -13.32 22.17 -9.18
N ASN A 787 -12.60 22.29 -10.31
CA ASN A 787 -11.19 22.73 -10.30
C ASN A 787 -11.06 24.14 -9.72
N ALA A 788 -11.92 25.07 -10.15
CA ALA A 788 -11.91 26.44 -9.65
C ALA A 788 -12.21 26.52 -8.14
N ILE A 789 -13.25 25.82 -7.66
CA ILE A 789 -13.60 25.78 -6.23
C ILE A 789 -12.44 25.21 -5.40
N THR A 790 -11.76 24.17 -5.91
CA THR A 790 -10.61 23.57 -5.22
C THR A 790 -9.49 24.59 -5.01
N ALA A 791 -9.13 25.34 -6.06
CA ALA A 791 -8.09 26.37 -5.97
C ALA A 791 -8.52 27.53 -5.05
N SER A 792 -9.75 28.01 -5.18
CA SER A 792 -10.26 29.13 -4.36
C SER A 792 -10.33 28.78 -2.88
N LEU A 793 -10.88 27.61 -2.52
CA LEU A 793 -10.96 27.19 -1.12
C LEU A 793 -9.56 26.94 -0.52
N ALA A 794 -8.61 26.42 -1.30
CA ALA A 794 -7.24 26.26 -0.82
C ALA A 794 -6.59 27.62 -0.50
N LEU A 795 -6.79 28.63 -1.34
CA LEU A 795 -6.27 29.99 -1.09
C LEU A 795 -6.92 30.66 0.12
N GLU A 796 -8.22 30.43 0.33
CA GLU A 796 -8.97 31.06 1.42
C GLU A 796 -8.73 30.40 2.78
N TYR A 797 -8.58 29.08 2.83
CA TYR A 797 -8.59 28.32 4.10
C TYR A 797 -7.24 27.70 4.49
N ALA A 798 -6.16 27.92 3.72
CA ALA A 798 -4.83 27.42 4.08
C ALA A 798 -4.33 27.94 5.44
N ASP A 799 -4.55 29.23 5.73
CA ASP A 799 -4.16 29.85 7.02
C ASP A 799 -4.99 29.32 8.21
N GLU A 800 -6.12 28.65 7.93
CA GLU A 800 -6.94 27.94 8.90
C GLU A 800 -6.52 26.45 9.06
N GLY A 801 -5.40 26.03 8.45
CA GLY A 801 -4.91 24.65 8.55
C GLY A 801 -5.71 23.63 7.74
N ILE A 802 -6.50 24.10 6.76
CA ILE A 802 -7.36 23.24 5.93
C ILE A 802 -6.72 23.06 4.56
N ARG A 803 -6.64 21.80 4.13
CA ARG A 803 -6.07 21.43 2.84
C ARG A 803 -7.18 21.08 1.87
N VAL A 804 -7.16 21.69 0.69
CA VAL A 804 -8.17 21.43 -0.35
C VAL A 804 -7.46 21.04 -1.63
N VAL A 805 -7.78 19.86 -2.15
CA VAL A 805 -7.14 19.26 -3.32
C VAL A 805 -8.17 18.57 -4.19
N ALA A 806 -7.81 18.25 -5.42
CA ALA A 806 -8.66 17.47 -6.30
C ALA A 806 -7.89 16.41 -7.07
N THR A 807 -8.57 15.32 -7.41
CA THR A 807 -8.16 14.40 -8.48
C THR A 807 -9.00 14.64 -9.71
N ALA A 808 -8.45 14.44 -10.90
CA ALA A 808 -9.16 14.48 -12.17
C ALA A 808 -9.09 13.11 -12.87
N PRO A 809 -10.01 12.17 -12.55
CA PRO A 809 -10.06 10.86 -13.19
C PRO A 809 -10.32 10.92 -14.70
N GLY A 810 -9.65 10.03 -15.44
CA GLY A 810 -9.93 9.75 -16.85
C GLY A 810 -10.98 8.66 -17.06
N GLY A 811 -11.01 8.08 -18.26
CA GLY A 811 -11.79 6.87 -18.53
C GLY A 811 -11.43 5.78 -17.51
N THR A 812 -12.44 5.22 -16.83
CA THR A 812 -12.26 4.26 -15.74
C THR A 812 -13.06 3.00 -16.01
N GLU A 813 -12.40 1.85 -15.94
CA GLU A 813 -13.03 0.53 -15.99
C GLU A 813 -13.78 0.29 -14.69
N ALA A 814 -15.08 0.05 -14.81
CA ALA A 814 -15.95 -0.23 -13.67
C ALA A 814 -17.02 -1.24 -14.08
N PRO A 815 -17.51 -2.05 -13.13
CA PRO A 815 -18.63 -2.95 -13.38
C PRO A 815 -19.87 -2.19 -13.89
N PRO A 816 -20.81 -2.89 -14.56
CA PRO A 816 -22.10 -2.32 -14.94
C PRO A 816 -22.78 -1.64 -13.75
N ARG A 817 -23.29 -0.42 -13.96
CA ARG A 817 -23.89 0.38 -12.88
C ARG A 817 -25.17 -0.26 -12.36
N ARG A 818 -25.25 -0.41 -11.04
CA ARG A 818 -26.48 -0.78 -10.33
C ARG A 818 -27.42 0.42 -10.21
N ILE A 819 -26.86 1.61 -10.02
CA ILE A 819 -27.61 2.86 -9.87
C ILE A 819 -27.47 3.66 -11.17
N SER A 820 -28.58 3.84 -11.86
CA SER A 820 -28.62 4.66 -13.07
C SER A 820 -28.34 6.12 -12.77
N ARG A 821 -27.61 6.75 -13.67
CA ARG A 821 -27.40 8.19 -13.71
C ARG A 821 -28.53 8.92 -14.43
N GLY A 822 -29.58 8.24 -14.87
CA GLY A 822 -30.60 8.83 -15.74
C GLY A 822 -30.12 9.05 -17.18
N THR A 823 -29.00 8.42 -17.57
CA THR A 823 -28.53 8.42 -18.96
C THR A 823 -29.57 7.72 -19.84
N PRO A 824 -30.08 8.38 -20.89
CA PRO A 824 -31.02 7.75 -21.81
C PRO A 824 -30.41 6.53 -22.51
N GLN A 825 -31.25 5.52 -22.79
CA GLN A 825 -30.84 4.43 -23.67
C GLN A 825 -30.59 4.97 -25.08
N LEU A 826 -29.49 4.52 -25.71
CA LEU A 826 -29.09 4.96 -27.05
C LEU A 826 -30.08 4.46 -28.11
N ARG A 827 -30.62 5.38 -28.92
CA ARG A 827 -31.58 5.13 -29.98
C ARG A 827 -30.97 5.45 -31.35
N GLY A 828 -30.94 4.43 -32.21
CA GLY A 828 -30.45 4.56 -33.58
C GLY A 828 -28.93 4.78 -33.70
N ASP A 829 -28.45 4.87 -34.95
CA ASP A 829 -27.01 4.93 -35.24
C ASP A 829 -26.38 6.26 -34.84
N ARG A 830 -27.15 7.35 -34.90
CA ARG A 830 -26.64 8.70 -34.59
C ARG A 830 -26.22 8.85 -33.13
N GLU A 831 -27.05 8.41 -32.19
CA GLU A 831 -26.74 8.48 -30.76
C GLU A 831 -25.59 7.53 -30.39
N ARG A 832 -25.54 6.34 -31.03
CA ARG A 832 -24.40 5.43 -30.90
C ARG A 832 -23.10 6.06 -31.38
N ALA A 833 -23.11 6.78 -32.50
CA ALA A 833 -21.93 7.46 -33.02
C ALA A 833 -21.45 8.59 -32.08
N TRP A 834 -22.37 9.36 -31.50
CA TRP A 834 -22.00 10.38 -30.51
C TRP A 834 -21.40 9.78 -29.25
N PHE A 835 -21.97 8.67 -28.78
CA PHE A 835 -21.44 7.93 -27.66
C PHE A 835 -20.08 7.32 -28.00
N GLN A 836 -19.88 6.73 -29.18
CA GLN A 836 -18.57 6.20 -29.55
C GLN A 836 -17.49 7.29 -29.64
N ALA A 837 -17.81 8.46 -30.21
CA ALA A 837 -16.84 9.53 -30.39
C ALA A 837 -16.21 10.06 -29.07
N HIS A 838 -16.95 10.07 -27.95
CA HIS A 838 -16.36 10.47 -26.67
C HIS A 838 -15.44 9.38 -26.08
N ILE A 839 -15.72 8.10 -26.35
CA ILE A 839 -14.84 6.98 -26.01
C ILE A 839 -13.55 7.10 -26.81
N ASP A 840 -13.67 7.30 -28.12
CA ASP A 840 -12.53 7.47 -29.02
C ASP A 840 -11.67 8.66 -28.60
N GLN A 841 -12.28 9.81 -28.26
CA GLN A 841 -11.54 10.95 -27.71
C GLN A 841 -10.77 10.54 -26.45
N THR A 842 -11.43 9.89 -25.49
CA THR A 842 -10.84 9.52 -24.19
C THR A 842 -9.66 8.56 -24.36
N LEU A 843 -9.75 7.60 -25.28
CA LEU A 843 -8.66 6.67 -25.56
C LEU A 843 -7.52 7.32 -26.35
N ASN A 844 -7.84 8.21 -27.29
CA ASN A 844 -6.84 8.88 -28.12
C ASN A 844 -6.07 9.98 -27.38
N SER A 845 -6.72 10.69 -26.44
CA SER A 845 -6.09 11.75 -25.64
C SER A 845 -5.20 11.21 -24.52
N SER A 846 -5.48 10.00 -24.04
CA SER A 846 -4.66 9.31 -23.04
C SER A 846 -3.43 8.68 -23.69
N PRO A 847 -2.19 9.09 -23.32
CA PRO A 847 -0.97 8.43 -23.77
C PRO A 847 -0.90 6.92 -23.49
N MET A 848 -1.64 6.43 -22.48
CA MET A 848 -1.71 5.01 -22.15
C MET A 848 -2.74 4.23 -22.97
N HIS A 849 -3.61 4.91 -23.74
CA HIS A 849 -4.61 4.31 -24.63
C HIS A 849 -5.51 3.23 -24.00
N ARG A 850 -5.72 3.31 -22.68
CA ARG A 850 -6.61 2.43 -21.92
C ARG A 850 -7.36 3.21 -20.85
N TYR A 851 -8.40 2.60 -20.31
CA TYR A 851 -9.04 3.08 -19.10
C TYR A 851 -8.20 2.70 -17.87
N GLY A 852 -8.28 3.54 -16.84
CA GLY A 852 -7.73 3.25 -15.52
C GLY A 852 -8.63 2.31 -14.72
N THR A 853 -8.08 1.63 -13.74
CA THR A 853 -8.82 0.77 -12.81
C THR A 853 -9.39 1.57 -11.65
N LEU A 854 -10.38 1.03 -10.95
CA LEU A 854 -10.91 1.65 -9.72
C LEU A 854 -9.83 1.82 -8.64
N ASP A 855 -8.90 0.87 -8.51
CA ASP A 855 -7.78 0.96 -7.57
C ASP A 855 -6.81 2.10 -7.89
N GLU A 856 -6.50 2.31 -9.18
CA GLU A 856 -5.66 3.45 -9.61
C GLU A 856 -6.31 4.79 -9.24
N GLN A 857 -7.64 4.92 -9.41
CA GLN A 857 -8.37 6.12 -9.01
C GLN A 857 -8.41 6.30 -7.49
N ALA A 858 -8.76 5.24 -6.75
CA ALA A 858 -8.83 5.27 -5.29
C ALA A 858 -7.47 5.56 -4.64
N ALA A 859 -6.37 5.09 -5.25
CA ALA A 859 -5.01 5.33 -4.77
C ALA A 859 -4.65 6.81 -4.74
N ALA A 860 -4.89 7.52 -5.83
CA ALA A 860 -4.59 8.95 -5.90
C ALA A 860 -5.46 9.75 -4.92
N ILE A 861 -6.75 9.41 -4.81
CA ILE A 861 -7.69 10.09 -3.89
C ILE A 861 -7.25 9.91 -2.43
N THR A 862 -6.95 8.67 -2.02
CA THR A 862 -6.54 8.35 -0.64
C THR A 862 -5.16 8.91 -0.31
N PHE A 863 -4.20 8.90 -1.24
CA PHE A 863 -2.92 9.59 -1.06
C PHE A 863 -3.13 11.08 -0.78
N LEU A 864 -3.92 11.77 -1.60
CA LEU A 864 -4.20 13.20 -1.42
C LEU A 864 -4.98 13.49 -0.13
N ALA A 865 -5.85 12.59 0.31
CA ALA A 865 -6.54 12.70 1.59
C ALA A 865 -5.59 12.59 2.80
N SER A 866 -4.47 11.90 2.64
CA SER A 866 -3.60 11.49 3.75
C SER A 866 -2.59 12.55 4.20
N PRO A 867 -1.97 12.39 5.38
CA PRO A 867 -0.86 13.24 5.85
C PRO A 867 0.38 13.19 4.94
N GLU A 868 0.56 12.15 4.12
CA GLU A 868 1.68 12.06 3.16
C GLU A 868 1.63 13.18 2.11
N ALA A 869 0.44 13.73 1.86
CA ALA A 869 0.20 14.87 0.98
C ALA A 869 0.10 16.21 1.75
N SER A 870 0.63 16.29 2.97
CA SER A 870 0.48 17.47 3.86
C SER A 870 0.94 18.80 3.25
N TYR A 871 1.88 18.77 2.31
CA TYR A 871 2.36 19.96 1.59
C TYR A 871 1.73 20.17 0.20
N ILE A 872 0.67 19.44 -0.14
CA ILE A 872 -0.05 19.54 -1.42
C ILE A 872 -1.44 20.14 -1.19
N THR A 873 -1.64 21.39 -1.60
CA THR A 873 -2.93 22.10 -1.56
C THR A 873 -3.17 22.88 -2.85
N GLY A 874 -4.43 23.17 -3.19
CA GLY A 874 -4.83 23.93 -4.38
C GLY A 874 -4.58 23.23 -5.72
N THR A 875 -4.05 22.00 -5.69
CA THR A 875 -3.70 21.21 -6.88
C THR A 875 -4.86 20.35 -7.35
N VAL A 876 -4.95 20.20 -8.68
CA VAL A 876 -5.76 19.18 -9.34
C VAL A 876 -4.80 18.15 -9.95
N LEU A 877 -4.83 16.91 -9.47
CA LEU A 877 -3.99 15.81 -9.95
C LEU A 877 -4.72 14.99 -11.03
N PRO A 878 -4.30 15.02 -12.30
CA PRO A 878 -4.87 14.16 -13.34
C PRO A 878 -4.52 12.69 -13.12
N VAL A 879 -5.54 11.83 -13.14
CA VAL A 879 -5.42 10.36 -13.01
C VAL A 879 -6.04 9.72 -14.24
N ALA A 880 -5.45 10.02 -15.39
CA ALA A 880 -6.05 9.79 -16.70
C ALA A 880 -5.05 9.26 -17.75
N GLY A 881 -4.07 8.46 -17.32
CA GLY A 881 -3.10 7.84 -18.23
C GLY A 881 -2.18 8.82 -18.97
N GLY A 882 -2.04 10.04 -18.45
CA GLY A 882 -1.26 11.14 -19.04
C GLY A 882 -2.11 12.24 -19.71
N ASP A 883 -3.42 12.06 -19.79
CA ASP A 883 -4.34 13.13 -20.22
C ASP A 883 -4.45 14.21 -19.12
N LEU A 884 -4.30 15.48 -19.50
CA LEU A 884 -4.31 16.63 -18.59
C LEU A 884 -5.62 17.43 -18.65
N GLY A 885 -6.55 17.11 -19.55
CA GLY A 885 -7.76 17.95 -19.74
C GLY A 885 -8.35 17.94 -21.14
#